data_AF-A0A511WYK5-F1
#
_entry.id   AF-A0A511WYK5-F1
#
_cell.length_a   1.000
_cell.length_b   1.000
_cell.length_c   1.000
_cell.angle_alpha   90.00
_cell.angle_beta   90.00
_cell.angle_gamma   90.00
#
_symmetry.space_group_name_H-M   'P 1'
#
loop_
_entity.id
_entity.type
_entity.pdbx_description
1 polymer ?
#
loop_
_entity_poly.entity_id
_entity_poly.type
_entity_poly.pdbx_seq_one_letter_code
_entity_poly.pdbx_strand_id
1 'polypeptide(L)'
;MLKTVIRKNSYQDSINLMLLTNAINGLEGVKKCSIMMGTDANKDIFKNSGLLTEEAKTASPSDMVIVIDAENEDIFENALSESEKFLADLAVKGEKNGFDIVNSFKGALDKLPEANLALVSIPGEYGVGEIENALDQGLHVFSFTDNIPLEEEARLKRKAHEQGIMLMGADCGTGIISSTPLAFTNVVKPGNIGIVGASGTGIQEVTTIIDRLGGGVVHAIGTGGRDLSEEVGAITAKDALLGLEAHEPTDVIVFISKPPAKKVRDEIVELLHSLSKPAVAIFLGEKPDHHEGDVYLAHTLEEAARIAVDLAEGKVVKASYNQPLAHNVDTVLPEDKTVKGLYSGGTLAAEAGMLMSDALDLGGLIKEEGYILKANGYEVMDLGDDIYTKGKPHPMIDPEVRIEKIRTYANDADTGVILFDCVLGYGAHKDMAAALSPAILEAKLTAEKAGRTLHFVATVCGTAQDPQGYDKAIHTLEQCGVFVEESNAKAVRLALKLKGIDYETSQKEQRDAKVVKTPLPKLSDASRDLFNTKPRVVNIGLKSFTDSIIEHGGQAVQYNWKPAAGGNKKLIKILHALAKLEEVEEGNQAVVEQMKNTQPFLIDVRPAKNVIDVLNDRVILHAGPPIDFKDMTGPMQGSCIGAVLFEGWAEDEQSARTLLESGGVTFSPCHHHHAVGPMGGITSGNMPVLVVENKLDGSPAYCTLNEGIGKVLRFGAYSQEVVDRLHWMKDVLGPVLSEALKYKEGGINLNVMIAKAITMGDEFHQRNIAASLNFLKEITPLIVQLKINEKDKFDVISFLADTDQFFLNIMMAAGKATVDAARKIQKGTVVTTMARNGRDFGVRISGMGDEWYTAPVNTPNGLYFTGYSERDANPDIGDSAITETVGVGGMAMIAAPGVTRFVGAGGFTDALDVSEEMDEICLANNANWSIPTWDFKGACLGIDAQKVIQSGITPIINTGIAHKEPGIGQVGAGTVRAPLACFEKALLAYADKLGIAVD
;
A
#
# COMPACT_ATOMS: atom_id res chain seq x y z
N MET A 1 24.63 -13.19 -16.75
CA MET A 1 23.75 -12.38 -17.59
C MET A 1 22.77 -11.70 -16.66
N LEU A 2 22.80 -10.37 -16.66
CA LEU A 2 22.01 -9.57 -15.73
C LEU A 2 20.67 -9.21 -16.40
N LYS A 3 19.55 -9.61 -15.79
CA LYS A 3 18.20 -9.29 -16.27
C LYS A 3 17.32 -8.78 -15.15
N THR A 4 16.33 -7.97 -15.52
CA THR A 4 15.37 -7.36 -14.60
C THR A 4 13.94 -7.65 -15.02
N VAL A 5 13.11 -8.01 -14.05
CA VAL A 5 11.65 -8.11 -14.20
C VAL A 5 11.01 -7.16 -13.20
N ILE A 6 10.13 -6.28 -13.67
CA ILE A 6 9.36 -5.37 -12.83
C ILE A 6 7.91 -5.88 -12.78
N ARG A 7 7.44 -6.19 -11.57
CA ARG A 7 6.03 -6.47 -11.30
C ARG A 7 5.39 -5.19 -10.78
N LYS A 8 4.68 -4.49 -11.68
CA LYS A 8 4.07 -3.19 -11.36
C LYS A 8 2.97 -3.34 -10.32
N ASN A 9 2.89 -2.41 -9.38
CA ASN A 9 1.90 -2.38 -8.29
C ASN A 9 1.83 -3.69 -7.48
N SER A 10 2.90 -4.48 -7.48
CA SER A 10 3.02 -5.74 -6.78
C SER A 10 3.74 -5.51 -5.45
N TYR A 11 3.17 -4.66 -4.58
CA TYR A 11 3.75 -4.38 -3.27
C TYR A 11 3.84 -5.69 -2.47
N GLN A 12 5.04 -5.98 -1.99
CA GLN A 12 5.33 -7.16 -1.20
C GLN A 12 6.14 -6.74 0.02
N ASP A 13 5.92 -7.47 1.11
CA ASP A 13 6.66 -7.25 2.33
C ASP A 13 8.16 -7.48 2.13
N SER A 14 8.98 -6.55 2.63
CA SER A 14 10.45 -6.59 2.49
C SER A 14 11.06 -7.87 3.07
N ILE A 15 10.54 -8.40 4.18
CA ILE A 15 11.04 -9.65 4.79
C ILE A 15 10.79 -10.82 3.84
N ASN A 16 9.59 -10.91 3.26
CA ASN A 16 9.28 -11.95 2.27
C ASN A 16 10.19 -11.85 1.04
N LEU A 17 10.44 -10.63 0.54
CA LEU A 17 11.34 -10.42 -0.60
C LEU A 17 12.81 -10.74 -0.29
N MET A 18 13.26 -10.49 0.94
CA MET A 18 14.61 -10.84 1.39
C MET A 18 14.78 -12.35 1.57
N LEU A 19 13.79 -13.03 2.18
CA LEU A 19 13.78 -14.49 2.27
C LEU A 19 13.78 -15.13 0.88
N LEU A 20 12.99 -14.57 -0.04
CA LEU A 20 12.97 -15.00 -1.43
C LEU A 20 14.33 -14.75 -2.10
N THR A 21 14.92 -13.57 -1.92
CA THR A 21 16.26 -13.25 -2.43
C THR A 21 17.29 -14.29 -1.98
N ASN A 22 17.27 -14.67 -0.70
CA ASN A 22 18.18 -15.68 -0.14
C ASN A 22 17.93 -17.07 -0.74
N ALA A 23 16.66 -17.47 -0.88
CA ALA A 23 16.31 -18.74 -1.50
C ALA A 23 16.81 -18.84 -2.95
N ILE A 24 16.65 -17.77 -3.74
CA ILE A 24 17.09 -17.72 -5.14
C ILE A 24 18.63 -17.66 -5.25
N ASN A 25 19.31 -16.94 -4.34
CA ASN A 25 20.77 -16.95 -4.27
C ASN A 25 21.36 -18.33 -3.96
N GLY A 26 20.58 -19.23 -3.34
CA GLY A 26 20.99 -20.61 -3.07
C GLY A 26 20.92 -21.56 -4.28
N LEU A 27 20.36 -21.12 -5.41
CA LEU A 27 20.24 -21.96 -6.62
C LEU A 27 21.57 -22.08 -7.37
N GLU A 28 21.90 -23.30 -7.80
CA GLU A 28 23.11 -23.56 -8.59
C GLU A 28 23.08 -22.78 -9.92
N GLY A 29 24.17 -22.05 -10.20
CA GLY A 29 24.31 -21.24 -11.42
C GLY A 29 23.69 -19.84 -11.36
N VAL A 30 23.05 -19.46 -10.25
CA VAL A 30 22.76 -18.05 -9.92
C VAL A 30 24.00 -17.43 -9.31
N LYS A 31 24.57 -16.40 -9.94
CA LYS A 31 25.73 -15.68 -9.41
C LYS A 31 25.33 -14.70 -8.33
N LYS A 32 24.23 -13.99 -8.57
CA LYS A 32 23.68 -13.00 -7.66
C LYS A 32 22.23 -12.70 -8.00
N CYS A 33 21.39 -12.60 -6.98
CA CYS A 33 20.00 -12.23 -7.07
C CYS A 33 19.71 -11.15 -6.03
N SER A 34 18.85 -10.20 -6.37
CA SER A 34 18.25 -9.28 -5.41
C SER A 34 16.82 -8.97 -5.85
N ILE A 35 15.89 -9.18 -4.93
CA ILE A 35 14.47 -8.94 -5.12
C ILE A 35 14.03 -7.95 -4.05
N MET A 36 13.61 -6.76 -4.47
CA MET A 36 13.28 -5.66 -3.55
C MET A 36 12.17 -4.79 -4.14
N MET A 37 11.52 -3.98 -3.30
CA MET A 37 10.63 -2.92 -3.78
C MET A 37 11.42 -1.84 -4.52
N GLY A 38 10.83 -1.18 -5.51
CA GLY A 38 11.45 -0.15 -6.35
C GLY A 38 11.63 1.22 -5.68
N THR A 39 11.90 1.25 -4.37
CA THR A 39 12.18 2.48 -3.62
C THR A 39 13.55 3.05 -3.98
N ASP A 40 13.75 4.36 -3.78
CA ASP A 40 15.05 4.99 -4.08
C ASP A 40 16.19 4.41 -3.22
N ALA A 41 15.91 4.08 -1.95
CA ALA A 41 16.86 3.40 -1.08
C ALA A 41 17.28 2.02 -1.63
N ASN A 42 16.32 1.24 -2.14
CA ASN A 42 16.61 -0.07 -2.73
C ASN A 42 17.31 0.05 -4.08
N LYS A 43 17.04 1.09 -4.87
CA LYS A 43 17.80 1.40 -6.09
C LYS A 43 19.26 1.69 -5.80
N ASP A 44 19.56 2.37 -4.69
CA ASP A 44 20.93 2.55 -4.23
C ASP A 44 21.56 1.23 -3.80
N ILE A 45 20.81 0.31 -3.19
CA ILE A 45 21.28 -1.05 -2.88
C ILE A 45 21.57 -1.83 -4.17
N PHE A 46 20.69 -1.81 -5.17
CA PHE A 46 20.94 -2.40 -6.49
C PHE A 46 22.21 -1.80 -7.12
N LYS A 47 22.41 -0.49 -7.01
CA LYS A 47 23.58 0.20 -7.57
C LYS A 47 24.87 -0.24 -6.89
N ASN A 48 24.89 -0.22 -5.56
CA ASN A 48 26.06 -0.60 -4.75
C ASN A 48 26.40 -2.09 -4.89
N SER A 49 25.41 -2.92 -5.22
CA SER A 49 25.58 -4.36 -5.44
C SER A 49 25.91 -4.73 -6.89
N GLY A 50 25.98 -3.77 -7.81
CA GLY A 50 26.24 -4.01 -9.25
C GLY A 50 25.06 -4.60 -10.02
N LEU A 51 23.84 -4.46 -9.49
CA LEU A 51 22.60 -5.04 -10.01
C LEU A 51 21.63 -3.99 -10.60
N LEU A 52 21.94 -2.69 -10.54
CA LEU A 52 21.03 -1.66 -11.08
C LEU A 52 21.08 -1.60 -12.61
N THR A 53 20.03 -2.09 -13.27
CA THR A 53 19.80 -1.98 -14.72
C THR A 53 19.06 -0.68 -15.08
N GLU A 54 19.00 -0.31 -16.37
CA GLU A 54 18.19 0.84 -16.81
C GLU A 54 16.70 0.60 -16.57
N GLU A 55 16.24 -0.64 -16.73
CA GLU A 55 14.87 -1.06 -16.43
C GLU A 55 14.56 -0.83 -14.95
N ALA A 56 15.41 -1.32 -14.03
CA ALA A 56 15.21 -1.20 -12.58
C ALA A 56 15.11 0.27 -12.10
N LYS A 57 15.77 1.23 -12.78
CA LYS A 57 15.65 2.66 -12.45
C LYS A 57 14.24 3.21 -12.63
N THR A 58 13.46 2.63 -13.55
CA THR A 58 12.10 3.08 -13.87
C THR A 58 11.04 2.59 -12.89
N ALA A 59 11.39 1.68 -11.98
CA ALA A 59 10.47 1.15 -10.99
C ALA A 59 10.04 2.22 -9.97
N SER A 60 8.77 2.18 -9.58
CA SER A 60 8.22 2.97 -8.47
C SER A 60 8.34 2.21 -7.14
N PRO A 61 8.24 2.90 -5.99
CA PRO A 61 8.17 2.27 -4.66
C PRO A 61 7.11 1.17 -4.50
N SER A 62 6.02 1.19 -5.26
CA SER A 62 4.98 0.15 -5.26
C SER A 62 5.29 -1.05 -6.16
N ASP A 63 6.38 -1.01 -6.93
CA ASP A 63 6.75 -2.08 -7.86
C ASP A 63 7.75 -3.04 -7.23
N MET A 64 7.54 -4.34 -7.40
CA MET A 64 8.55 -5.33 -7.03
C MET A 64 9.53 -5.50 -8.19
N VAL A 65 10.82 -5.37 -7.88
CA VAL A 65 11.93 -5.46 -8.84
C VAL A 65 12.71 -6.74 -8.55
N ILE A 66 12.75 -7.64 -9.53
CA ILE A 66 13.52 -8.88 -9.51
C ILE A 66 14.73 -8.68 -10.40
N VAL A 67 15.93 -8.68 -9.83
CA VAL A 67 17.18 -8.64 -10.60
C VAL A 67 17.98 -9.92 -10.37
N ILE A 68 18.28 -10.63 -11.45
CA ILE A 68 19.01 -11.90 -11.43
C ILE A 68 20.21 -11.82 -12.37
N ASP A 69 21.40 -12.10 -11.85
CA ASP A 69 22.61 -12.44 -12.60
C ASP A 69 22.80 -13.96 -12.63
N ALA A 70 22.43 -14.57 -13.76
CA ALA A 70 22.51 -16.03 -13.97
C ALA A 70 23.61 -16.40 -14.98
N GLU A 71 24.08 -17.64 -15.00
CA GLU A 71 25.06 -18.08 -16.01
C GLU A 71 24.51 -18.11 -17.44
N ASN A 72 23.23 -18.46 -17.61
CA ASN A 72 22.55 -18.55 -18.91
C ASN A 72 21.03 -18.33 -18.77
N GLU A 73 20.33 -18.35 -19.90
CA GLU A 73 18.89 -18.05 -20.00
C GLU A 73 18.02 -19.09 -19.28
N ASP A 74 18.33 -20.38 -19.40
CA ASP A 74 17.55 -21.45 -18.77
C ASP A 74 17.57 -21.35 -17.24
N ILE A 75 18.71 -20.95 -16.66
CA ILE A 75 18.85 -20.71 -15.21
C ILE A 75 18.06 -19.47 -14.79
N PHE A 76 18.05 -18.41 -15.60
CA PHE A 76 17.25 -17.22 -15.33
C PHE A 76 15.76 -17.56 -15.29
N GLU A 77 15.25 -18.28 -16.29
CA GLU A 77 13.84 -18.71 -16.35
C GLU A 77 13.48 -19.64 -15.18
N ASN A 78 14.39 -20.55 -14.78
CA ASN A 78 14.19 -21.39 -13.61
C ASN A 78 14.11 -20.57 -12.31
N ALA A 79 15.06 -19.65 -12.11
CA ALA A 79 15.07 -18.77 -10.93
C ALA A 79 13.83 -17.86 -10.87
N LEU A 80 13.37 -17.36 -12.02
CA LEU A 80 12.13 -16.58 -12.13
C LEU A 80 10.91 -17.45 -11.80
N SER A 81 10.84 -18.67 -12.32
CA SER A 81 9.75 -19.61 -12.01
C SER A 81 9.70 -19.99 -10.53
N GLU A 82 10.84 -20.25 -9.89
CA GLU A 82 10.91 -20.49 -8.44
C GLU A 82 10.47 -19.26 -7.63
N SER A 83 10.81 -18.06 -8.11
CA SER A 83 10.33 -16.81 -7.51
C SER A 83 8.80 -16.69 -7.59
N GLU A 84 8.21 -17.04 -8.73
CA GLU A 84 6.76 -17.05 -8.92
C GLU A 84 6.06 -18.09 -8.05
N LYS A 85 6.63 -19.30 -7.93
CA LYS A 85 6.09 -20.34 -7.03
C LYS A 85 6.10 -19.88 -5.57
N PHE A 86 7.20 -19.28 -5.12
CA PHE A 86 7.29 -18.77 -3.75
C PHE A 86 6.23 -17.70 -3.46
N LEU A 87 6.03 -16.76 -4.39
CA LEU A 87 5.00 -15.73 -4.28
C LEU A 87 3.58 -16.32 -4.33
N ALA A 88 3.34 -17.32 -5.17
CA ALA A 88 2.06 -18.03 -5.23
C ALA A 88 1.77 -18.79 -3.92
N ASP A 89 2.77 -19.46 -3.35
CA ASP A 89 2.64 -20.17 -2.07
C ASP A 89 2.34 -19.21 -0.90
N LEU A 90 2.91 -18.01 -0.92
CA LEU A 90 2.56 -16.93 0.02
C LEU A 90 1.10 -16.49 -0.15
N ALA A 91 0.63 -16.34 -1.38
CA ALA A 91 -0.75 -15.95 -1.67
C ALA A 91 -1.77 -17.03 -1.22
N VAL A 92 -1.51 -18.31 -1.51
CA VAL A 92 -2.41 -19.44 -1.15
C VAL A 92 -2.51 -19.64 0.35
N LYS A 93 -1.42 -19.47 1.10
CA LYS A 93 -1.49 -19.46 2.58
C LYS A 93 -2.36 -18.32 3.08
N GLY A 94 -2.39 -17.21 2.35
CA GLY A 94 -3.20 -16.05 2.69
C GLY A 94 -4.71 -16.27 2.64
N GLU A 95 -5.21 -17.13 1.76
CA GLU A 95 -6.66 -17.39 1.58
C GLU A 95 -7.26 -18.31 2.67
N LYS A 96 -6.43 -19.07 3.39
CA LYS A 96 -6.89 -20.00 4.43
C LYS A 96 -6.98 -19.39 5.83
N ASN A 97 -6.58 -18.13 5.98
CA ASN A 97 -6.53 -17.51 7.30
C ASN A 97 -7.90 -16.94 7.65
N GLY A 98 -8.44 -17.31 8.81
CA GLY A 98 -9.80 -16.98 9.26
C GLY A 98 -10.02 -15.51 9.64
N PHE A 99 -9.52 -14.56 8.86
CA PHE A 99 -9.68 -13.12 9.05
C PHE A 99 -9.92 -12.38 7.74
N ASP A 100 -10.63 -11.25 7.83
CA ASP A 100 -10.92 -10.39 6.68
C ASP A 100 -9.65 -9.65 6.21
N ILE A 101 -9.53 -9.48 4.89
CA ILE A 101 -8.49 -8.68 4.25
C ILE A 101 -9.17 -7.51 3.53
N VAL A 102 -8.65 -6.31 3.73
CA VAL A 102 -9.16 -5.07 3.14
C VAL A 102 -8.01 -4.25 2.55
N ASN A 103 -8.32 -3.38 1.59
CA ASN A 103 -7.33 -2.53 0.91
C ASN A 103 -7.39 -1.06 1.36
N SER A 104 -8.19 -0.73 2.38
CA SER A 104 -8.26 0.61 2.95
C SER A 104 -8.49 0.57 4.45
N PHE A 105 -8.01 1.62 5.14
CA PHE A 105 -8.23 1.79 6.57
C PHE A 105 -9.73 1.90 6.90
N LYS A 106 -10.49 2.63 6.09
CA LYS A 106 -11.94 2.73 6.22
C LYS A 106 -12.60 1.36 6.11
N GLY A 107 -12.22 0.56 5.11
CA GLY A 107 -12.72 -0.82 4.98
C GLY A 107 -12.41 -1.67 6.20
N ALA A 108 -11.28 -1.43 6.88
CA ALA A 108 -10.94 -2.12 8.12
C ALA A 108 -11.90 -1.77 9.26
N LEU A 109 -12.21 -0.49 9.42
CA LEU A 109 -13.19 -0.02 10.42
C LEU A 109 -14.63 -0.41 10.08
N ASP A 110 -15.00 -0.45 8.80
CA ASP A 110 -16.33 -0.93 8.38
C ASP A 110 -16.50 -2.42 8.73
N LYS A 111 -15.42 -3.21 8.65
CA LYS A 111 -15.39 -4.63 9.01
C LYS A 111 -15.25 -4.87 10.51
N LEU A 112 -14.50 -4.02 11.22
CA LEU A 112 -14.28 -4.09 12.66
C LEU A 112 -14.50 -2.72 13.32
N PRO A 113 -15.77 -2.27 13.49
CA PRO A 113 -16.08 -0.94 14.02
C PRO A 113 -15.62 -0.72 15.47
N GLU A 114 -15.50 -1.81 16.23
CA GLU A 114 -15.08 -1.81 17.64
C GLU A 114 -13.56 -1.97 17.80
N ALA A 115 -12.78 -1.82 16.73
CA ALA A 115 -11.32 -1.87 16.83
C ALA A 115 -10.82 -0.88 17.89
N ASN A 116 -9.86 -1.32 18.70
CA ASN A 116 -9.26 -0.49 19.76
C ASN A 116 -7.74 -0.36 19.64
N LEU A 117 -7.11 -1.10 18.71
CA LEU A 117 -5.67 -1.10 18.50
C LEU A 117 -5.35 -1.14 17.00
N ALA A 118 -4.37 -0.36 16.57
CA ALA A 118 -3.71 -0.51 15.28
C ALA A 118 -2.31 -1.11 15.50
N LEU A 119 -1.98 -2.18 14.79
CA LEU A 119 -0.64 -2.79 14.79
C LEU A 119 0.07 -2.42 13.50
N VAL A 120 1.10 -1.56 13.58
CA VAL A 120 1.75 -0.94 12.42
C VAL A 120 3.16 -1.50 12.24
N SER A 121 3.43 -2.04 11.05
CA SER A 121 4.69 -2.72 10.70
C SER A 121 5.11 -2.44 9.24
N ILE A 122 4.84 -1.22 8.76
CA ILE A 122 5.20 -0.73 7.42
C ILE A 122 6.53 0.04 7.45
N PRO A 123 7.16 0.39 6.31
CA PRO A 123 8.39 1.17 6.29
C PRO A 123 8.25 2.54 6.98
N GLY A 124 9.25 2.94 7.78
CA GLY A 124 9.25 4.16 8.58
C GLY A 124 8.94 5.44 7.82
N GLU A 125 9.38 5.52 6.55
CA GLU A 125 9.14 6.68 5.69
C GLU A 125 7.65 6.95 5.41
N TYR A 126 6.79 5.94 5.56
CA TYR A 126 5.32 6.05 5.45
C TYR A 126 4.61 5.86 6.80
N GLY A 127 5.31 5.37 7.82
CA GLY A 127 4.75 5.03 9.14
C GLY A 127 4.09 6.20 9.86
N VAL A 128 4.68 7.41 9.79
CA VAL A 128 4.17 8.60 10.49
C VAL A 128 2.72 8.91 10.10
N GLY A 129 2.40 8.88 8.81
CA GLY A 129 1.06 9.21 8.31
C GLY A 129 0.01 8.18 8.73
N GLU A 130 0.33 6.89 8.67
CA GLU A 130 -0.59 5.83 9.05
C GLU A 130 -0.80 5.75 10.57
N ILE A 131 0.26 5.95 11.37
CA ILE A 131 0.15 6.05 12.83
C ILE A 131 -0.74 7.23 13.19
N GLU A 132 -0.52 8.39 12.56
CA GLU A 132 -1.31 9.58 12.82
C GLU A 132 -2.79 9.36 12.48
N ASN A 133 -3.08 8.73 11.33
CA ASN A 133 -4.42 8.36 10.92
C ASN A 133 -5.09 7.42 11.94
N ALA A 134 -4.38 6.39 12.43
CA ALA A 134 -4.92 5.49 13.45
C ALA A 134 -5.27 6.22 14.76
N LEU A 135 -4.43 7.15 15.21
CA LEU A 135 -4.70 8.00 16.37
C LEU A 135 -5.92 8.91 16.13
N ASP A 136 -6.07 9.48 14.93
CA ASP A 136 -7.23 10.30 14.55
C ASP A 136 -8.55 9.51 14.56
N GLN A 137 -8.49 8.19 14.34
CA GLN A 137 -9.64 7.29 14.49
C GLN A 137 -9.84 6.81 15.93
N GLY A 138 -9.06 7.31 16.90
CA GLY A 138 -9.19 6.97 18.33
C GLY A 138 -8.61 5.61 18.72
N LEU A 139 -7.77 5.00 17.88
CA LEU A 139 -7.15 3.71 18.17
C LEU A 139 -5.85 3.89 18.96
N HIS A 140 -5.61 3.02 19.95
CA HIS A 140 -4.25 2.82 20.45
C HIS A 140 -3.37 2.33 19.30
N VAL A 141 -2.06 2.60 19.36
CA VAL A 141 -1.13 2.16 18.31
C VAL A 141 0.00 1.35 18.91
N PHE A 142 0.23 0.16 18.39
CA PHE A 142 1.46 -0.61 18.57
C PHE A 142 2.27 -0.53 17.28
N SER A 143 3.38 0.21 17.32
CA SER A 143 4.23 0.47 16.16
C SER A 143 5.51 -0.35 16.24
N PHE A 144 5.52 -1.46 15.51
CA PHE A 144 6.74 -2.18 15.17
C PHE A 144 7.60 -1.39 14.18
N THR A 145 6.98 -0.52 13.37
CA THR A 145 7.68 0.35 12.43
C THR A 145 8.81 1.14 13.10
N ASP A 146 10.00 1.00 12.53
CA ASP A 146 11.22 1.72 12.88
C ASP A 146 11.54 2.82 11.84
N ASN A 147 12.66 3.54 11.98
CA ASN A 147 13.11 4.63 11.10
C ASN A 147 12.16 5.85 11.10
N ILE A 148 11.44 6.06 12.20
CA ILE A 148 10.65 7.26 12.44
C ILE A 148 11.55 8.32 13.09
N PRO A 149 11.58 9.58 12.60
CA PRO A 149 12.32 10.66 13.24
C PRO A 149 11.89 10.88 14.69
N LEU A 150 12.85 11.16 15.58
CA LEU A 150 12.59 11.33 17.02
C LEU A 150 11.56 12.43 17.32
N GLU A 151 11.61 13.55 16.57
CA GLU A 151 10.67 14.65 16.70
C GLU A 151 9.22 14.23 16.38
N GLU A 152 9.04 13.39 15.37
CA GLU A 152 7.73 12.85 14.98
C GLU A 152 7.23 11.84 16.02
N GLU A 153 8.10 10.96 16.55
CA GLU A 153 7.73 10.06 17.64
C GLU A 153 7.22 10.86 18.86
N ALA A 154 7.97 11.88 19.29
CA ALA A 154 7.60 12.73 20.42
C ALA A 154 6.31 13.52 20.15
N ARG A 155 6.07 13.97 18.92
CA ARG A 155 4.82 14.64 18.52
C ARG A 155 3.62 13.69 18.58
N LEU A 156 3.75 12.49 18.01
CA LEU A 156 2.67 11.49 17.96
C LEU A 156 2.33 10.93 19.34
N LYS A 157 3.33 10.70 20.20
CA LYS A 157 3.10 10.28 21.60
C LYS A 157 2.35 11.35 22.41
N ARG A 158 2.70 12.63 22.25
CA ARG A 158 1.95 13.72 22.87
C ARG A 158 0.50 13.77 22.39
N LYS A 159 0.28 13.63 21.08
CA LYS A 159 -1.07 13.56 20.50
C LYS A 159 -1.88 12.40 21.10
N ALA A 160 -1.30 11.20 21.18
CA ALA A 160 -1.94 10.03 21.78
C ALA A 160 -2.31 10.29 23.26
N HIS A 161 -1.36 10.80 24.05
CA HIS A 161 -1.56 11.14 25.46
C HIS A 161 -2.69 12.15 25.67
N GLU A 162 -2.72 13.23 24.87
CA GLU A 162 -3.78 14.25 24.92
C GLU A 162 -5.16 13.69 24.58
N GLN A 163 -5.24 12.66 23.72
CA GLN A 163 -6.46 11.95 23.36
C GLN A 163 -6.85 10.85 24.38
N GLY A 164 -5.99 10.56 25.37
CA GLY A 164 -6.19 9.48 26.33
C GLY A 164 -5.99 8.08 25.74
N ILE A 165 -5.21 7.96 24.67
CA ILE A 165 -4.79 6.70 24.05
C ILE A 165 -3.26 6.59 24.08
N MET A 166 -2.69 5.47 23.65
CA MET A 166 -1.26 5.20 23.76
C MET A 166 -0.64 4.89 22.40
N LEU A 167 0.58 5.40 22.19
CA LEU A 167 1.47 4.99 21.11
C LEU A 167 2.64 4.17 21.70
N MET A 168 2.58 2.86 21.54
CA MET A 168 3.60 1.87 21.90
C MET A 168 4.59 1.75 20.73
N GLY A 169 5.70 2.49 20.78
CA GLY A 169 6.66 2.62 19.66
C GLY A 169 6.95 4.09 19.34
N ALA A 170 7.69 4.46 18.31
CA ALA A 170 8.26 3.64 17.25
C ALA A 170 9.26 2.57 17.75
N ASP A 171 9.58 1.61 16.88
CA ASP A 171 10.49 0.51 17.20
C ASP A 171 10.08 -0.27 18.48
N CYS A 172 8.80 -0.61 18.56
CA CYS A 172 8.28 -1.47 19.62
C CYS A 172 8.21 -2.93 19.13
N GLY A 173 9.25 -3.71 19.46
CA GLY A 173 9.38 -5.09 19.00
C GLY A 173 8.45 -6.11 19.68
N THR A 174 8.11 -5.90 20.95
CA THR A 174 7.52 -6.94 21.81
C THR A 174 6.37 -6.37 22.64
N GLY A 175 5.27 -7.12 22.75
CA GLY A 175 4.15 -6.73 23.61
C GLY A 175 3.20 -7.89 23.91
N ILE A 176 2.62 -7.86 25.10
CA ILE A 176 1.52 -8.74 25.52
C ILE A 176 0.39 -7.84 26.02
N ILE A 177 -0.79 -7.93 25.41
CA ILE A 177 -1.97 -7.18 25.87
C ILE A 177 -3.09 -8.17 26.14
N SER A 178 -3.56 -8.24 27.38
CA SER A 178 -4.62 -9.17 27.80
C SER A 178 -4.26 -10.62 27.47
N SER A 179 -3.02 -11.01 27.74
CA SER A 179 -2.41 -12.30 27.40
C SER A 179 -2.41 -12.65 25.90
N THR A 180 -2.49 -11.65 25.02
CA THR A 180 -2.33 -11.80 23.57
C THR A 180 -0.93 -11.32 23.16
N PRO A 181 -0.06 -12.19 22.62
CA PRO A 181 1.24 -11.79 22.08
C PRO A 181 1.08 -10.87 20.86
N LEU A 182 1.93 -9.86 20.74
CA LEU A 182 1.98 -8.92 19.62
C LEU A 182 3.40 -8.84 19.06
N ALA A 183 3.54 -8.82 17.73
CA ALA A 183 4.82 -8.76 17.04
C ALA A 183 5.81 -9.88 17.48
N PHE A 184 7.03 -9.53 17.91
CA PHE A 184 8.07 -10.48 18.31
C PHE A 184 7.95 -10.80 19.80
N THR A 185 7.14 -11.81 20.12
CA THR A 185 6.77 -12.09 21.52
C THR A 185 6.59 -13.58 21.79
N ASN A 186 6.95 -13.99 23.01
CA ASN A 186 6.77 -15.35 23.53
C ASN A 186 5.35 -15.62 24.01
N VAL A 187 4.95 -16.88 23.98
CA VAL A 187 3.69 -17.34 24.58
C VAL A 187 3.92 -17.62 26.06
N VAL A 188 3.29 -16.84 26.94
CA VAL A 188 3.42 -17.00 28.40
C VAL A 188 2.06 -17.23 29.05
N LYS A 189 2.05 -17.88 30.21
CA LYS A 189 0.84 -18.07 31.00
C LYS A 189 0.26 -16.73 31.46
N PRO A 190 -1.07 -16.55 31.43
CA PRO A 190 -1.73 -15.45 32.12
C PRO A 190 -1.44 -15.49 33.63
N GLY A 191 -1.28 -14.32 34.24
CA GLY A 191 -1.07 -14.19 35.69
C GLY A 191 -1.23 -12.75 36.16
N ASN A 192 -0.81 -12.48 37.40
CA ASN A 192 -1.02 -11.22 38.09
C ASN A 192 0.18 -10.25 38.01
N ILE A 193 1.18 -10.52 37.17
CA ILE A 193 2.32 -9.63 36.95
C ILE A 193 2.07 -8.80 35.68
N GLY A 194 2.25 -7.49 35.80
CA GLY A 194 2.22 -6.55 34.68
C GLY A 194 3.63 -6.00 34.42
N ILE A 195 3.99 -5.80 33.15
CA ILE A 195 5.32 -5.33 32.76
C ILE A 195 5.19 -4.09 31.88
N VAL A 196 6.06 -3.10 32.08
CA VAL A 196 6.28 -1.97 31.18
C VAL A 196 7.76 -1.97 30.81
N GLY A 197 8.09 -1.84 29.53
CA GLY A 197 9.49 -1.84 29.13
C GLY A 197 9.82 -1.06 27.87
N ALA A 198 10.89 -0.28 27.94
CA ALA A 198 11.56 0.31 26.78
C ALA A 198 12.63 -0.66 26.23
N SER A 199 12.26 -1.94 26.12
CA SER A 199 13.19 -3.04 25.86
C SER A 199 12.44 -4.30 25.38
N GLY A 200 12.58 -4.65 24.10
CA GLY A 200 11.93 -5.84 23.54
C GLY A 200 12.42 -7.14 24.18
N THR A 201 13.69 -7.50 23.94
CA THR A 201 14.25 -8.75 24.48
C THR A 201 14.41 -8.76 26.00
N GLY A 202 14.41 -7.61 26.67
CA GLY A 202 14.32 -7.55 28.14
C GLY A 202 12.94 -7.97 28.65
N ILE A 203 11.86 -7.50 28.00
CA ILE A 203 10.51 -8.00 28.26
C ILE A 203 10.46 -9.51 28.03
N GLN A 204 10.99 -10.00 26.90
CA GLN A 204 10.98 -11.44 26.59
C GLN A 204 11.72 -12.26 27.66
N GLU A 205 12.91 -11.86 28.08
CA GLU A 205 13.67 -12.60 29.08
C GLU A 205 12.94 -12.65 30.42
N VAL A 206 12.44 -11.51 30.91
CA VAL A 206 11.72 -11.45 32.19
C VAL A 206 10.41 -12.25 32.13
N THR A 207 9.61 -12.09 31.07
CA THR A 207 8.34 -12.82 30.92
C THR A 207 8.55 -14.33 30.83
N THR A 208 9.57 -14.78 30.10
CA THR A 208 9.85 -16.21 29.94
C THR A 208 10.41 -16.83 31.22
N ILE A 209 11.26 -16.11 31.98
CA ILE A 209 11.71 -16.56 33.31
C ILE A 209 10.51 -16.64 34.27
N ILE A 210 9.62 -15.65 34.30
CA ILE A 210 8.40 -15.68 35.12
C ILE A 210 7.56 -16.93 34.82
N ASP A 211 7.33 -17.26 33.55
CA ASP A 211 6.57 -18.46 33.16
C ASP A 211 7.24 -19.75 33.66
N ARG A 212 8.57 -19.85 33.47
CA ARG A 212 9.37 -21.02 33.91
C ARG A 212 9.39 -21.17 35.43
N LEU A 213 9.26 -20.08 36.18
CA LEU A 213 9.14 -20.08 37.64
C LEU A 213 7.72 -20.42 38.12
N GLY A 214 6.74 -20.56 37.22
CA GLY A 214 5.35 -20.87 37.53
C GLY A 214 4.46 -19.64 37.72
N GLY A 215 5.00 -18.44 37.55
CA GLY A 215 4.21 -17.20 37.50
C GLY A 215 3.55 -17.00 36.13
N GLY A 216 2.90 -15.85 35.96
CA GLY A 216 2.27 -15.48 34.69
C GLY A 216 2.15 -13.97 34.51
N VAL A 217 2.03 -13.56 33.25
CA VAL A 217 1.96 -12.16 32.83
C VAL A 217 0.68 -11.92 32.04
N VAL A 218 -0.08 -10.91 32.46
CA VAL A 218 -1.31 -10.49 31.75
C VAL A 218 -1.03 -9.39 30.72
N HIS A 219 -0.16 -8.46 31.07
CA HIS A 219 0.26 -7.36 30.20
C HIS A 219 1.77 -7.21 30.25
N ALA A 220 2.37 -7.03 29.09
CA ALA A 220 3.74 -6.57 28.91
C ALA A 220 3.74 -5.47 27.84
N ILE A 221 3.76 -4.22 28.28
CA ILE A 221 3.62 -3.06 27.40
C ILE A 221 4.99 -2.57 26.99
N GLY A 222 5.35 -2.84 25.73
CA GLY A 222 6.51 -2.23 25.09
C GLY A 222 6.25 -0.75 24.79
N THR A 223 7.21 0.13 25.06
CA THR A 223 7.02 1.58 24.91
C THR A 223 7.74 2.18 23.69
N GLY A 224 8.60 1.39 23.03
CA GLY A 224 9.57 1.85 22.04
C GLY A 224 10.92 2.18 22.69
N GLY A 225 12.03 1.84 22.01
CA GLY A 225 13.38 1.92 22.58
C GLY A 225 13.84 3.33 22.98
N ARG A 226 13.23 4.37 22.40
CA ARG A 226 13.57 5.78 22.63
C ARG A 226 12.62 6.50 23.57
N ASP A 227 11.62 5.81 24.13
CA ASP A 227 10.59 6.44 24.98
C ASP A 227 11.18 7.19 26.17
N LEU A 228 12.26 6.65 26.76
CA LEU A 228 12.90 7.25 27.93
C LEU A 228 13.99 8.29 27.61
N SER A 229 14.05 8.75 26.37
CA SER A 229 14.84 9.93 25.98
C SER A 229 14.23 11.19 26.61
N GLU A 230 15.04 12.24 26.74
CA GLU A 230 14.56 13.51 27.30
C GLU A 230 13.56 14.19 26.34
N GLU A 231 13.74 14.01 25.04
CA GLU A 231 12.90 14.55 23.98
C GLU A 231 11.48 13.94 23.98
N VAL A 232 11.37 12.63 24.24
CA VAL A 232 10.08 11.93 24.30
C VAL A 232 9.44 12.04 25.69
N GLY A 233 10.24 11.99 26.76
CA GLY A 233 9.77 12.25 28.13
C GLY A 233 9.01 11.10 28.79
N ALA A 234 9.22 9.86 28.34
CA ALA A 234 8.63 8.64 28.89
C ALA A 234 7.09 8.64 28.92
N ILE A 235 6.46 9.26 27.93
CA ILE A 235 5.00 9.44 27.87
C ILE A 235 4.30 8.08 27.93
N THR A 236 4.68 7.15 27.03
CA THR A 236 4.02 5.85 26.97
C THR A 236 4.32 4.99 28.19
N ALA A 237 5.56 5.04 28.71
CA ALA A 237 5.90 4.37 29.95
C ALA A 237 5.03 4.82 31.13
N LYS A 238 4.83 6.14 31.30
CA LYS A 238 4.00 6.70 32.36
C LYS A 238 2.54 6.26 32.20
N ASP A 239 1.98 6.37 30.99
CA ASP A 239 0.60 5.97 30.71
C ASP A 239 0.37 4.47 30.93
N ALA A 240 1.33 3.63 30.53
CA ALA A 240 1.28 2.19 30.74
C ALA A 240 1.37 1.80 32.23
N LEU A 241 2.23 2.45 33.01
CA LEU A 241 2.34 2.24 34.46
C LEU A 241 1.02 2.57 35.16
N LEU A 242 0.39 3.68 34.78
CA LEU A 242 -0.94 4.07 35.30
C LEU A 242 -2.00 3.04 34.90
N GLY A 243 -1.95 2.54 33.67
CA GLY A 243 -2.77 1.44 33.16
C GLY A 243 -2.73 0.21 34.07
N LEU A 244 -1.51 -0.28 34.36
CA LEU A 244 -1.30 -1.44 35.22
C LEU A 244 -1.69 -1.17 36.69
N GLU A 245 -1.47 0.04 37.19
CA GLU A 245 -1.93 0.44 38.53
C GLU A 245 -3.46 0.33 38.65
N ALA A 246 -4.21 0.72 37.63
CA ALA A 246 -5.67 0.64 37.64
C ALA A 246 -6.25 -0.73 37.26
N HIS A 247 -5.43 -1.62 36.68
CA HIS A 247 -5.86 -2.96 36.26
C HIS A 247 -5.94 -3.89 37.48
N GLU A 248 -7.14 -4.19 37.98
CA GLU A 248 -7.37 -4.94 39.22
C GLU A 248 -6.61 -6.30 39.28
N PRO A 249 -6.56 -7.13 38.22
CA PRO A 249 -5.83 -8.40 38.25
C PRO A 249 -4.31 -8.29 38.31
N THR A 250 -3.72 -7.09 38.15
CA THR A 250 -2.27 -6.90 38.31
C THR A 250 -1.95 -6.62 39.77
N ASP A 251 -1.17 -7.49 40.40
CA ASP A 251 -0.71 -7.36 41.79
C ASP A 251 0.71 -6.77 41.86
N VAL A 252 1.56 -7.05 40.87
CA VAL A 252 2.97 -6.60 40.83
C VAL A 252 3.28 -5.98 39.49
N ILE A 253 4.00 -4.87 39.50
CA ILE A 253 4.45 -4.16 38.30
C ILE A 253 5.96 -4.33 38.12
N VAL A 254 6.42 -4.66 36.91
CA VAL A 254 7.84 -4.70 36.56
C VAL A 254 8.15 -3.62 35.54
N PHE A 255 9.16 -2.81 35.80
CA PHE A 255 9.66 -1.78 34.89
C PHE A 255 11.05 -2.15 34.38
N ILE A 256 11.21 -2.21 33.05
CA ILE A 256 12.45 -2.65 32.39
C ILE A 256 12.96 -1.56 31.46
N SER A 257 14.20 -1.13 31.63
CA SER A 257 14.81 -0.19 30.69
C SER A 257 16.32 -0.33 30.58
N LYS A 258 16.83 0.06 29.41
CA LYS A 258 18.21 0.53 29.25
C LYS A 258 18.41 1.81 30.09
N PRO A 259 19.64 2.20 30.45
CA PRO A 259 19.84 3.32 31.37
C PRO A 259 19.22 4.62 30.79
N PRO A 260 18.23 5.24 31.48
CA PRO A 260 17.53 6.42 30.96
C PRO A 260 18.38 7.69 31.13
N ALA A 261 17.92 8.79 30.52
CA ALA A 261 18.40 10.12 30.93
C ALA A 261 18.07 10.34 32.42
N LYS A 262 19.02 10.89 33.19
CA LYS A 262 18.88 11.04 34.65
C LYS A 262 17.55 11.65 35.09
N LYS A 263 17.11 12.72 34.41
CA LYS A 263 15.85 13.40 34.69
C LYS A 263 14.64 12.47 34.50
N VAL A 264 14.59 11.75 33.38
CA VAL A 264 13.51 10.80 33.06
C VAL A 264 13.51 9.63 34.03
N ARG A 265 14.70 9.13 34.39
CA ARG A 265 14.87 8.08 35.41
C ARG A 265 14.29 8.52 36.76
N ASP A 266 14.63 9.73 37.21
CA ASP A 266 14.15 10.29 38.48
C ASP A 266 12.61 10.42 38.47
N GLU A 267 12.02 10.88 37.36
CA GLU A 267 10.56 10.97 37.18
C GLU A 267 9.86 9.60 37.21
N ILE A 268 10.44 8.58 36.57
CA ILE A 268 9.90 7.21 36.60
C ILE A 268 9.97 6.64 38.01
N VAL A 269 11.09 6.80 38.71
CA VAL A 269 11.22 6.30 40.09
C VAL A 269 10.24 7.00 41.03
N GLU A 270 10.02 8.30 40.89
CA GLU A 270 9.00 9.04 41.65
C GLU A 270 7.58 8.51 41.37
N LEU A 271 7.27 8.19 40.12
CA LEU A 271 6.00 7.58 39.75
C LEU A 271 5.85 6.19 40.38
N LEU A 272 6.87 5.33 40.30
CA LEU A 272 6.85 3.99 40.90
C LEU A 272 6.61 4.03 42.42
N HIS A 273 7.22 4.98 43.12
CA HIS A 273 6.97 5.20 44.56
C HIS A 273 5.54 5.69 44.87
N SER A 274 4.88 6.32 43.89
CA SER A 274 3.52 6.84 44.03
C SER A 274 2.43 5.77 43.76
N LEU A 275 2.80 4.62 43.20
CA LEU A 275 1.88 3.50 42.97
C LEU A 275 1.41 2.89 44.30
N SER A 276 0.24 2.24 44.27
CA SER A 276 -0.25 1.45 45.42
C SER A 276 0.23 0.01 45.37
N LYS A 277 0.61 -0.48 44.19
CA LYS A 277 1.13 -1.83 43.95
C LYS A 277 2.66 -1.87 44.08
N PRO A 278 3.23 -2.96 44.62
CA PRO A 278 4.68 -3.13 44.65
C PRO A 278 5.26 -3.16 43.23
N ALA A 279 6.41 -2.51 43.07
CA ALA A 279 7.07 -2.38 41.78
C ALA A 279 8.49 -2.94 41.80
N VAL A 280 8.87 -3.68 40.77
CA VAL A 280 10.25 -4.13 40.52
C VAL A 280 10.81 -3.30 39.39
N ALA A 281 11.94 -2.62 39.58
CA ALA A 281 12.57 -1.80 38.55
C ALA A 281 13.97 -2.30 38.23
N ILE A 282 14.25 -2.47 36.94
CA ILE A 282 15.58 -2.72 36.41
C ILE A 282 15.96 -1.62 35.43
N PHE A 283 17.00 -0.88 35.80
CA PHE A 283 17.71 0.06 34.94
C PHE A 283 19.04 -0.59 34.60
N LEU A 284 19.15 -1.19 33.41
CA LEU A 284 20.37 -1.88 32.99
C LEU A 284 21.56 -0.93 33.09
N GLY A 285 22.66 -1.37 33.68
CA GLY A 285 23.83 -0.54 33.98
C GLY A 285 23.88 -0.04 35.43
N GLU A 286 22.76 -0.02 36.16
CA GLU A 286 22.76 0.32 37.58
C GLU A 286 23.08 -0.91 38.45
N LYS A 287 23.90 -0.71 39.49
CA LYS A 287 24.27 -1.72 40.48
C LYS A 287 23.66 -1.35 41.84
N PRO A 288 22.35 -1.53 42.03
CA PRO A 288 21.68 -1.13 43.26
C PRO A 288 22.19 -1.96 44.46
N ASP A 289 22.45 -1.28 45.59
CA ASP A 289 22.88 -1.88 46.85
C ASP A 289 21.72 -2.08 47.85
N HIS A 290 20.52 -1.61 47.53
CA HIS A 290 19.34 -1.70 48.37
C HIS A 290 18.03 -1.61 47.57
N HIS A 291 16.93 -1.94 48.24
CA HIS A 291 15.55 -1.66 47.81
C HIS A 291 15.01 -0.45 48.59
N GLU A 292 14.03 0.26 48.03
CA GLU A 292 13.47 1.48 48.61
C GLU A 292 11.95 1.38 48.77
N GLY A 293 11.43 1.33 50.00
CA GLY A 293 9.98 1.31 50.25
C GLY A 293 9.30 0.12 49.57
N ASP A 294 8.37 0.37 48.65
CA ASP A 294 7.69 -0.65 47.84
C ASP A 294 8.29 -0.81 46.43
N VAL A 295 9.44 -0.17 46.17
CA VAL A 295 10.18 -0.23 44.90
C VAL A 295 11.44 -1.09 45.07
N TYR A 296 11.44 -2.24 44.39
CA TYR A 296 12.49 -3.23 44.43
C TYR A 296 13.42 -3.09 43.23
N LEU A 297 14.63 -2.60 43.47
CA LEU A 297 15.65 -2.42 42.44
C LEU A 297 16.40 -3.73 42.15
N ALA A 298 16.38 -4.17 40.90
CA ALA A 298 17.10 -5.34 40.40
C ALA A 298 18.35 -4.95 39.60
N HIS A 299 19.35 -5.82 39.62
CA HIS A 299 20.60 -5.68 38.86
C HIS A 299 20.59 -6.51 37.56
N THR A 300 19.91 -7.67 37.54
CA THR A 300 19.77 -8.54 36.36
C THR A 300 18.31 -8.81 36.02
N LEU A 301 18.03 -9.14 34.76
CA LEU A 301 16.70 -9.50 34.27
C LEU A 301 16.17 -10.74 35.02
N GLU A 302 17.04 -11.71 35.30
CA GLU A 302 16.70 -12.86 36.14
C GLU A 302 16.31 -12.45 37.56
N GLU A 303 17.06 -11.54 38.18
CA GLU A 303 16.74 -11.02 39.51
C GLU A 303 15.38 -10.30 39.49
N ALA A 304 15.12 -9.45 38.49
CA ALA A 304 13.85 -8.77 38.33
C ALA A 304 12.67 -9.75 38.25
N ALA A 305 12.79 -10.79 37.42
CA ALA A 305 11.77 -11.83 37.28
C ALA A 305 11.52 -12.59 38.59
N ARG A 306 12.59 -12.95 39.32
CA ARG A 306 12.48 -13.70 40.59
C ARG A 306 11.86 -12.86 41.71
N ILE A 307 12.23 -11.59 41.82
CA ILE A 307 11.61 -10.65 42.77
C ILE A 307 10.12 -10.51 42.45
N ALA A 308 9.78 -10.34 41.16
CA ALA A 308 8.39 -10.18 40.74
C ALA A 308 7.53 -11.40 41.10
N VAL A 309 8.05 -12.62 40.90
CA VAL A 309 7.35 -13.86 41.29
C VAL A 309 7.20 -13.98 42.80
N ASP A 310 8.27 -13.74 43.57
CA ASP A 310 8.18 -13.81 45.03
C ASP A 310 7.14 -12.79 45.56
N LEU A 311 7.11 -11.56 45.04
CA LEU A 311 6.09 -10.56 45.39
C LEU A 311 4.68 -10.98 45.00
N ALA A 312 4.49 -11.51 43.79
CA ALA A 312 3.19 -11.93 43.26
C ALA A 312 2.60 -13.11 44.04
N GLU A 313 3.45 -13.92 44.68
CA GLU A 313 3.06 -15.02 45.57
C GLU A 313 2.99 -14.60 47.05
N GLY A 314 3.21 -13.32 47.37
CA GLY A 314 3.20 -12.81 48.74
C GLY A 314 4.39 -13.30 49.59
N LYS A 315 5.47 -13.74 48.97
CA LYS A 315 6.71 -14.17 49.63
C LYS A 315 7.60 -12.97 49.95
N VAL A 316 8.45 -13.15 50.96
CA VAL A 316 9.44 -12.13 51.35
C VAL A 316 10.56 -12.10 50.31
N VAL A 317 10.87 -10.89 49.82
CA VAL A 317 11.99 -10.66 48.90
C VAL A 317 13.31 -11.02 49.58
N LYS A 318 14.14 -11.81 48.90
CA LYS A 318 15.40 -12.33 49.43
C LYS A 318 16.50 -11.28 49.32
N ALA A 319 17.44 -11.31 50.26
CA ALA A 319 18.63 -10.45 50.20
C ALA A 319 19.52 -10.74 48.98
N SER A 320 19.47 -11.94 48.42
CA SER A 320 20.14 -12.30 47.15
C SER A 320 19.36 -13.35 46.40
N TYR A 321 19.37 -13.22 45.08
CA TYR A 321 18.78 -14.17 44.14
C TYR A 321 19.82 -14.98 43.36
N ASN A 322 21.10 -14.93 43.75
CA ASN A 322 22.17 -15.71 43.12
C ASN A 322 21.83 -17.22 43.17
N GLN A 323 21.67 -17.82 42.00
CA GLN A 323 21.43 -19.26 41.84
C GLN A 323 22.72 -19.98 41.40
N PRO A 324 22.85 -21.29 41.70
CA PRO A 324 23.92 -22.09 41.12
C PRO A 324 23.80 -22.17 39.59
N LEU A 325 24.95 -22.33 38.94
CA LEU A 325 25.05 -22.62 37.50
C LEU A 325 24.67 -24.09 37.24
N ALA A 326 24.07 -24.37 36.09
CA ALA A 326 23.77 -25.75 35.69
C ALA A 326 25.04 -26.53 35.34
N HIS A 327 26.06 -25.85 34.83
CA HIS A 327 27.33 -26.45 34.42
C HIS A 327 28.47 -26.14 35.40
N ASN A 328 29.31 -27.16 35.64
CA ASN A 328 30.56 -27.00 36.41
C ASN A 328 31.73 -26.68 35.46
N VAL A 329 32.70 -25.93 35.98
CA VAL A 329 33.94 -25.60 35.26
C VAL A 329 35.10 -26.29 35.97
N ASP A 330 35.64 -27.34 35.34
CA ASP A 330 36.75 -28.12 35.89
C ASP A 330 38.12 -27.61 35.43
N THR A 331 38.17 -26.84 34.35
CA THR A 331 39.42 -26.30 33.77
C THR A 331 39.21 -24.86 33.35
N VAL A 332 40.08 -23.98 33.84
CA VAL A 332 40.07 -22.55 33.51
C VAL A 332 40.81 -22.33 32.19
N LEU A 333 40.27 -21.48 31.33
CA LEU A 333 40.87 -21.11 30.07
C LEU A 333 42.15 -20.28 30.28
N PRO A 334 43.15 -20.41 29.38
CA PRO A 334 44.35 -19.57 29.42
C PRO A 334 44.05 -18.07 29.45
N GLU A 335 44.95 -17.28 30.04
CA GLU A 335 44.76 -15.84 30.27
C GLU A 335 44.50 -15.06 28.97
N ASP A 336 45.21 -15.42 27.89
CA ASP A 336 45.11 -14.84 26.55
C ASP A 336 43.78 -15.13 25.83
N LYS A 337 42.96 -16.05 26.36
CA LYS A 337 41.65 -16.37 25.78
C LYS A 337 40.56 -15.44 26.30
N THR A 338 39.67 -14.99 25.44
CA THR A 338 38.63 -13.99 25.74
C THR A 338 37.24 -14.50 25.37
N VAL A 339 36.21 -13.77 25.81
CA VAL A 339 34.79 -14.06 25.55
C VAL A 339 34.28 -13.14 24.45
N LYS A 340 33.59 -13.72 23.45
CA LYS A 340 32.95 -13.01 22.34
C LYS A 340 31.43 -13.24 22.38
N GLY A 341 30.66 -12.21 22.67
CA GLY A 341 29.20 -12.21 22.74
C GLY A 341 28.56 -11.89 21.39
N LEU A 342 27.74 -12.79 20.85
CA LEU A 342 27.06 -12.70 19.55
C LEU A 342 25.54 -12.71 19.73
N TYR A 343 25.01 -11.57 20.19
CA TYR A 343 23.61 -11.47 20.58
C TYR A 343 22.72 -11.01 19.42
N SER A 344 21.55 -11.63 19.31
CA SER A 344 20.45 -11.17 18.46
C SER A 344 19.53 -10.17 19.16
N GLY A 345 19.51 -10.19 20.49
CA GLY A 345 18.75 -9.27 21.33
C GLY A 345 19.60 -8.19 21.99
N GLY A 346 19.42 -6.92 21.60
CA GLY A 346 20.22 -5.82 22.13
C GLY A 346 20.16 -5.59 23.64
N THR A 347 19.06 -5.95 24.30
CA THR A 347 18.98 -5.84 25.77
C THR A 347 19.76 -6.96 26.47
N LEU A 348 19.70 -8.17 25.93
CA LEU A 348 20.50 -9.30 26.40
C LEU A 348 22.00 -9.02 26.20
N ALA A 349 22.35 -8.42 25.07
CA ALA A 349 23.70 -7.92 24.79
C ALA A 349 24.14 -6.87 25.81
N ALA A 350 23.27 -5.90 26.14
CA ALA A 350 23.53 -4.86 27.14
C ALA A 350 23.78 -5.44 28.55
N GLU A 351 22.95 -6.38 28.99
CA GLU A 351 23.15 -7.07 30.27
C GLU A 351 24.48 -7.86 30.27
N ALA A 352 24.78 -8.59 29.20
CA ALA A 352 26.02 -9.34 29.08
C ALA A 352 27.27 -8.45 29.11
N GLY A 353 27.26 -7.37 28.33
CA GLY A 353 28.35 -6.40 28.31
C GLY A 353 28.57 -5.70 29.65
N MET A 354 27.48 -5.36 30.36
CA MET A 354 27.54 -4.77 31.70
C MET A 354 28.17 -5.74 32.71
N LEU A 355 27.63 -6.96 32.80
CA LEU A 355 28.09 -7.97 33.76
C LEU A 355 29.55 -8.35 33.50
N MET A 356 29.94 -8.51 32.23
CA MET A 356 31.33 -8.77 31.86
C MET A 356 32.24 -7.60 32.22
N SER A 357 31.83 -6.36 31.93
CA SER A 357 32.63 -5.18 32.23
C SER A 357 32.83 -4.95 33.74
N ASP A 358 31.81 -5.16 34.55
CA ASP A 358 31.89 -5.08 36.02
C ASP A 358 32.75 -6.22 36.60
N ALA A 359 32.60 -7.45 36.11
CA ALA A 359 33.37 -8.61 36.60
C ALA A 359 34.87 -8.55 36.26
N LEU A 360 35.21 -7.93 35.12
CA LEU A 360 36.59 -7.86 34.58
C LEU A 360 37.24 -6.48 34.80
N ASP A 361 36.56 -5.53 35.45
CA ASP A 361 37.00 -4.15 35.66
C ASP A 361 37.43 -3.44 34.35
N LEU A 362 36.59 -3.55 33.31
CA LEU A 362 36.89 -3.04 31.95
C LEU A 362 36.52 -1.56 31.75
N GLY A 363 36.13 -0.84 32.81
CA GLY A 363 35.83 0.59 32.75
C GLY A 363 34.44 0.96 32.20
N GLY A 364 33.48 0.03 32.22
CA GLY A 364 32.09 0.25 31.81
C GLY A 364 31.79 -0.19 30.38
N LEU A 365 30.64 0.23 29.84
CA LEU A 365 30.26 -0.05 28.45
C LEU A 365 31.09 0.83 27.51
N ILE A 366 31.83 0.19 26.59
CA ILE A 366 32.56 0.87 25.53
C ILE A 366 31.73 0.76 24.26
N LYS A 367 31.01 1.83 23.92
CA LYS A 367 30.22 1.92 22.68
C LYS A 367 31.12 2.30 21.52
N GLU A 368 31.73 1.31 20.89
CA GLU A 368 32.15 1.40 19.49
C GLU A 368 30.96 0.98 18.60
N GLU A 369 30.86 1.49 17.38
CA GLU A 369 29.72 1.22 16.49
C GLU A 369 29.52 -0.30 16.29
N GLY A 370 28.32 -0.82 16.62
CA GLY A 370 27.97 -2.25 16.61
C GLY A 370 28.43 -3.09 17.82
N TYR A 371 29.18 -2.51 18.77
CA TYR A 371 29.65 -3.19 19.97
C TYR A 371 29.05 -2.57 21.23
N ILE A 372 28.54 -3.42 22.11
CA ILE A 372 28.14 -3.06 23.47
C ILE A 372 29.36 -3.00 24.39
N LEU A 373 30.31 -3.92 24.19
CA LEU A 373 31.58 -3.98 24.90
C LEU A 373 32.67 -4.34 23.91
N LYS A 374 33.80 -3.62 23.94
CA LYS A 374 35.02 -3.96 23.21
C LYS A 374 36.24 -3.46 23.97
N ALA A 375 36.80 -4.30 24.83
CA ALA A 375 37.92 -3.95 25.69
C ALA A 375 38.82 -5.15 25.95
N ASN A 376 40.14 -4.99 25.86
CA ASN A 376 41.13 -6.02 26.21
C ASN A 376 40.84 -7.39 25.55
N GLY A 377 40.34 -7.38 24.31
CA GLY A 377 39.95 -8.58 23.55
C GLY A 377 38.57 -9.17 23.92
N TYR A 378 37.91 -8.70 24.97
CA TYR A 378 36.51 -9.06 25.26
C TYR A 378 35.57 -8.24 24.39
N GLU A 379 34.62 -8.91 23.74
CA GLU A 379 33.70 -8.29 22.80
C GLU A 379 32.28 -8.76 23.06
N VAL A 380 31.29 -7.86 23.02
CA VAL A 380 29.86 -8.18 23.02
C VAL A 380 29.19 -7.34 21.95
N MET A 381 28.58 -8.00 20.97
CA MET A 381 27.88 -7.38 19.84
C MET A 381 26.38 -7.46 20.02
N ASP A 382 25.70 -6.39 19.63
CA ASP A 382 24.29 -6.42 19.28
C ASP A 382 24.17 -6.60 17.76
N LEU A 383 23.99 -7.83 17.30
CA LEU A 383 23.87 -8.12 15.88
C LEU A 383 22.56 -7.61 15.28
N GLY A 384 21.61 -7.18 16.12
CA GLY A 384 20.36 -6.55 15.71
C GLY A 384 20.52 -5.08 15.33
N ASP A 385 21.65 -4.47 15.67
CA ASP A 385 21.95 -3.07 15.35
C ASP A 385 21.99 -2.82 13.83
N ASP A 386 21.58 -1.62 13.42
CA ASP A 386 21.47 -1.18 12.02
C ASP A 386 22.72 -1.46 11.19
N ILE A 387 23.91 -1.45 11.79
CA ILE A 387 25.15 -1.71 11.03
C ILE A 387 25.19 -3.12 10.46
N TYR A 388 24.55 -4.08 11.13
CA TYR A 388 24.54 -5.49 10.77
C TYR A 388 23.27 -5.90 9.99
N THR A 389 22.19 -5.12 10.12
CA THR A 389 20.89 -5.39 9.48
C THR A 389 20.67 -4.54 8.23
N LYS A 390 21.57 -3.61 7.89
CA LYS A 390 21.47 -2.82 6.66
C LYS A 390 21.47 -3.72 5.40
N GLY A 391 20.29 -3.87 4.80
CA GLY A 391 20.07 -4.72 3.63
C GLY A 391 20.03 -6.22 3.91
N LYS A 392 19.96 -6.64 5.19
CA LYS A 392 19.81 -8.04 5.64
C LYS A 392 18.67 -8.16 6.68
N PRO A 393 17.96 -9.30 6.78
CA PRO A 393 16.93 -9.44 7.81
C PRO A 393 17.55 -9.40 9.20
N HIS A 394 16.75 -9.03 10.20
CA HIS A 394 17.19 -9.03 11.61
C HIS A 394 17.66 -10.44 12.03
N PRO A 395 18.74 -10.59 12.83
CA PRO A 395 19.32 -11.89 13.20
C PRO A 395 18.44 -12.80 14.06
N MET A 396 17.33 -12.29 14.60
CA MET A 396 16.29 -13.15 15.23
C MET A 396 15.45 -13.90 14.18
N ILE A 397 15.39 -13.39 12.95
CA ILE A 397 14.61 -13.93 11.84
C ILE A 397 15.49 -14.76 10.92
N ASP A 398 16.72 -14.31 10.66
CA ASP A 398 17.65 -14.93 9.73
C ASP A 398 19.01 -15.24 10.40
N PRO A 399 19.56 -16.46 10.24
CA PRO A 399 20.78 -16.86 10.93
C PRO A 399 22.08 -16.39 10.27
N GLU A 400 22.06 -15.83 9.05
CA GLU A 400 23.24 -15.65 8.20
C GLU A 400 24.36 -14.85 8.86
N VAL A 401 24.02 -13.66 9.39
CA VAL A 401 25.00 -12.77 10.07
C VAL A 401 25.61 -13.47 11.28
N ARG A 402 24.81 -14.23 12.02
CA ARG A 402 25.28 -14.97 13.20
C ARG A 402 26.25 -16.07 12.80
N ILE A 403 25.93 -16.82 11.75
CA ILE A 403 26.78 -17.87 11.18
C ILE A 403 28.13 -17.30 10.71
N GLU A 404 28.13 -16.15 10.02
CA GLU A 404 29.34 -15.47 9.55
C GLU A 404 30.25 -15.06 10.73
N LYS A 405 29.67 -14.49 11.78
CA LYS A 405 30.41 -14.08 12.98
C LYS A 405 30.95 -15.26 13.77
N ILE A 406 30.18 -16.35 13.90
CA ILE A 406 30.66 -17.60 14.51
C ILE A 406 31.90 -18.10 13.78
N ARG A 407 31.89 -18.14 12.44
CA ARG A 407 33.05 -18.55 11.64
C ARG A 407 34.24 -17.61 11.78
N THR A 408 33.98 -16.30 11.88
CA THR A 408 35.03 -15.30 12.08
C THR A 408 35.76 -15.54 13.40
N TYR A 409 35.03 -15.65 14.52
CA TYR A 409 35.63 -15.87 15.85
C TYR A 409 36.17 -17.29 16.05
N ALA A 410 35.70 -18.28 15.28
CA ALA A 410 36.33 -19.59 15.26
C ALA A 410 37.80 -19.53 14.81
N ASN A 411 38.12 -18.62 13.89
CA ASN A 411 39.47 -18.42 13.35
C ASN A 411 40.32 -17.45 14.18
N ASP A 412 39.72 -16.71 15.10
CA ASP A 412 40.43 -15.84 16.03
C ASP A 412 41.18 -16.67 17.08
N ALA A 413 42.49 -16.44 17.19
CA ALA A 413 43.36 -17.18 18.10
C ALA A 413 43.05 -16.86 19.58
N ASP A 414 42.53 -15.67 19.86
CA ASP A 414 42.29 -15.17 21.22
C ASP A 414 40.87 -15.50 21.71
N THR A 415 40.02 -16.09 20.87
CA THR A 415 38.66 -16.50 21.28
C THR A 415 38.70 -17.83 22.04
N GLY A 416 38.24 -17.81 23.30
CA GLY A 416 38.06 -19.02 24.13
C GLY A 416 36.61 -19.39 24.38
N VAL A 417 35.71 -18.41 24.38
CA VAL A 417 34.26 -18.61 24.55
C VAL A 417 33.50 -17.78 23.53
N ILE A 418 32.55 -18.39 22.83
CA ILE A 418 31.50 -17.69 22.10
C ILE A 418 30.20 -17.79 22.93
N LEU A 419 29.71 -16.63 23.37
CA LEU A 419 28.49 -16.47 24.16
C LEU A 419 27.36 -15.96 23.26
N PHE A 420 26.17 -16.53 23.31
CA PHE A 420 25.06 -16.09 22.44
C PHE A 420 23.67 -16.42 23.01
N ASP A 421 22.64 -15.75 22.48
CA ASP A 421 21.22 -15.97 22.82
C ASP A 421 20.48 -16.75 21.73
N CYS A 422 19.47 -17.52 22.11
CA CYS A 422 18.51 -18.13 21.20
C CYS A 422 17.09 -17.69 21.63
N VAL A 423 16.57 -16.65 20.98
CA VAL A 423 15.26 -16.07 21.31
C VAL A 423 14.16 -16.79 20.50
N LEU A 424 13.15 -17.29 21.20
CA LEU A 424 11.99 -17.99 20.62
C LEU A 424 10.75 -17.08 20.58
N GLY A 425 9.61 -17.63 20.16
CA GLY A 425 8.31 -16.92 20.10
C GLY A 425 7.89 -16.53 18.68
N TYR A 426 6.76 -15.84 18.57
CA TYR A 426 6.28 -15.31 17.29
C TYR A 426 7.29 -14.30 16.71
N GLY A 427 7.32 -14.20 15.38
CA GLY A 427 8.27 -13.34 14.65
C GLY A 427 9.69 -13.90 14.52
N ALA A 428 10.18 -14.69 15.49
CA ALA A 428 11.51 -15.29 15.43
C ALA A 428 11.60 -16.44 14.38
N HIS A 429 12.83 -16.83 14.03
CA HIS A 429 13.10 -17.94 13.12
C HIS A 429 12.45 -19.25 13.63
N LYS A 430 12.00 -20.10 12.69
CA LYS A 430 11.25 -21.33 13.00
C LYS A 430 12.06 -22.37 13.78
N ASP A 431 13.38 -22.38 13.60
CA ASP A 431 14.31 -23.28 14.32
C ASP A 431 15.73 -22.70 14.31
N MET A 432 15.97 -21.64 15.07
CA MET A 432 17.29 -20.97 15.11
C MET A 432 18.38 -21.90 15.66
N ALA A 433 18.05 -22.72 16.66
CA ALA A 433 18.97 -23.69 17.24
C ALA A 433 19.55 -24.63 16.17
N ALA A 434 18.68 -25.28 15.38
CA ALA A 434 19.12 -26.17 14.30
C ALA A 434 19.85 -25.43 13.17
N ALA A 435 19.48 -24.18 12.88
CA ALA A 435 20.14 -23.36 11.86
C ALA A 435 21.59 -23.00 12.22
N LEU A 436 21.87 -22.74 13.51
CA LEU A 436 23.22 -22.43 13.99
C LEU A 436 24.11 -23.66 14.20
N SER A 437 23.50 -24.84 14.45
CA SER A 437 24.22 -26.10 14.75
C SER A 437 25.38 -26.43 13.80
N PRO A 438 25.22 -26.38 12.45
CA PRO A 438 26.32 -26.71 11.54
C PRO A 438 27.52 -25.78 11.70
N ALA A 439 27.28 -24.46 11.86
CA ALA A 439 28.33 -23.47 12.02
C ALA A 439 29.06 -23.63 13.36
N ILE A 440 28.33 -24.00 14.42
CA ILE A 440 28.91 -24.28 15.75
C ILE A 440 29.84 -25.51 15.68
N LEU A 441 29.38 -26.61 15.07
CA LEU A 441 30.18 -27.82 14.91
C LEU A 441 31.43 -27.56 14.05
N GLU A 442 31.28 -26.82 12.94
CA GLU A 442 32.37 -26.39 12.07
C GLU A 442 33.41 -25.54 12.84
N ALA A 443 32.95 -24.58 13.64
CA ALA A 443 33.80 -23.71 14.43
C ALA A 443 34.62 -24.48 15.48
N LYS A 444 33.99 -25.44 16.17
CA LYS A 444 34.67 -26.29 17.17
C LYS A 444 35.75 -27.16 16.51
N LEU A 445 35.44 -27.79 15.38
CA LEU A 445 36.43 -28.56 14.60
C LEU A 445 37.58 -27.70 14.09
N THR A 446 37.31 -26.45 13.71
CA THR A 446 38.32 -25.49 13.26
C THR A 446 39.28 -25.12 14.40
N ALA A 447 38.74 -24.85 15.60
CA ALA A 447 39.55 -24.59 16.79
C ALA A 447 40.38 -25.82 17.21
N GLU A 448 39.79 -27.01 17.19
CA GLU A 448 40.48 -28.27 17.53
C GLU A 448 41.65 -28.56 16.58
N LYS A 449 41.46 -28.39 15.27
CA LYS A 449 42.54 -28.51 14.26
C LYS A 449 43.68 -27.52 14.49
N ALA A 450 43.38 -26.36 15.09
CA ALA A 450 44.36 -25.36 15.48
C ALA A 450 44.98 -25.61 16.87
N GLY A 451 44.67 -26.74 17.52
CA GLY A 451 45.17 -27.06 18.87
C GLY A 451 44.59 -26.19 19.98
N ARG A 452 43.43 -25.55 19.74
CA ARG A 452 42.74 -24.67 20.70
C ARG A 452 41.45 -25.32 21.19
N THR A 453 41.06 -24.97 22.41
CA THR A 453 39.73 -25.29 22.95
C THR A 453 38.84 -24.07 22.79
N LEU A 454 37.67 -24.25 22.16
CA LEU A 454 36.66 -23.22 21.99
C LEU A 454 35.34 -23.70 22.61
N HIS A 455 34.86 -22.96 23.62
CA HIS A 455 33.58 -23.23 24.25
C HIS A 455 32.47 -22.38 23.63
N PHE A 456 31.27 -22.95 23.59
CA PHE A 456 30.05 -22.23 23.27
C PHE A 456 29.16 -22.22 24.51
N VAL A 457 28.72 -21.03 24.90
CA VAL A 457 27.78 -20.84 26.01
C VAL A 457 26.56 -20.12 25.46
N ALA A 458 25.37 -20.57 25.82
CA ALA A 458 24.14 -19.96 25.34
C ALA A 458 23.05 -19.85 26.41
N THR A 459 22.08 -19.01 26.12
CA THR A 459 20.78 -19.01 26.81
C THR A 459 19.65 -19.13 25.79
N VAL A 460 18.57 -19.81 26.16
CA VAL A 460 17.35 -19.89 25.36
C VAL A 460 16.28 -19.01 26.03
N CYS A 461 15.94 -17.90 25.38
CA CYS A 461 14.87 -17.01 25.84
C CYS A 461 13.54 -17.46 25.23
N GLY A 462 12.80 -18.30 25.95
CA GLY A 462 11.51 -18.82 25.50
C GLY A 462 10.76 -19.66 26.53
N THR A 463 9.61 -20.19 26.12
CA THR A 463 8.72 -21.02 26.93
C THR A 463 8.35 -22.33 26.23
N ALA A 464 7.80 -23.29 26.98
CA ALA A 464 7.33 -24.55 26.44
C ALA A 464 6.17 -24.39 25.43
N GLN A 465 5.47 -23.26 25.46
CA GLN A 465 4.33 -22.92 24.61
C GLN A 465 4.76 -22.20 23.31
N ASP A 466 6.02 -21.79 23.20
CA ASP A 466 6.51 -21.14 21.99
C ASP A 466 6.51 -22.10 20.78
N PRO A 467 6.19 -21.62 19.56
CA PRO A 467 6.06 -22.47 18.37
C PRO A 467 7.28 -23.33 18.04
N GLN A 468 8.48 -22.87 18.40
CA GLN A 468 9.74 -23.55 18.14
C GLN A 468 10.00 -24.74 19.09
N GLY A 469 9.39 -24.72 20.30
CA GLY A 469 9.61 -25.67 21.39
C GLY A 469 10.89 -25.41 22.18
N TYR A 470 10.76 -24.94 23.42
CA TYR A 470 11.88 -24.61 24.32
C TYR A 470 12.84 -25.78 24.58
N ASP A 471 12.32 -26.93 25.05
CA ASP A 471 13.17 -28.09 25.37
C ASP A 471 13.88 -28.65 24.13
N LYS A 472 13.22 -28.57 22.96
CA LYS A 472 13.80 -28.97 21.69
C LYS A 472 15.00 -28.07 21.34
N ALA A 473 14.85 -26.76 21.45
CA ALA A 473 15.92 -25.80 21.16
C ALA A 473 17.15 -26.03 22.07
N ILE A 474 16.92 -26.24 23.37
CA ILE A 474 17.99 -26.58 24.33
C ILE A 474 18.70 -27.86 23.89
N HIS A 475 17.93 -28.94 23.67
CA HIS A 475 18.49 -30.23 23.32
C HIS A 475 19.34 -30.18 22.04
N THR A 476 18.88 -29.45 21.02
CA THR A 476 19.62 -29.27 19.76
C THR A 476 20.96 -28.55 19.96
N LEU A 477 21.00 -27.52 20.82
CA LEU A 477 22.25 -26.81 21.14
C LEU A 477 23.20 -27.70 21.97
N GLU A 478 22.69 -28.41 22.97
CA GLU A 478 23.47 -29.32 23.81
C GLU A 478 24.09 -30.46 22.99
N GLN A 479 23.38 -31.01 21.99
CA GLN A 479 23.92 -32.01 21.08
C GLN A 479 25.14 -31.51 20.27
N CYS A 480 25.26 -30.20 20.07
CA CYS A 480 26.44 -29.58 19.46
C CYS A 480 27.57 -29.31 20.47
N GLY A 481 27.34 -29.65 21.74
CA GLY A 481 28.21 -29.38 22.88
C GLY A 481 28.29 -27.90 23.22
N VAL A 482 27.16 -27.19 23.15
CA VAL A 482 26.96 -25.85 23.72
C VAL A 482 26.54 -26.03 25.18
N PHE A 483 27.08 -25.23 26.09
CA PHE A 483 26.60 -25.17 27.47
C PHE A 483 25.42 -24.18 27.56
N VAL A 484 24.24 -24.68 27.90
CA VAL A 484 23.01 -23.87 27.92
C VAL A 484 22.60 -23.55 29.35
N GLU A 485 22.53 -22.27 29.70
CA GLU A 485 22.07 -21.81 31.02
C GLU A 485 20.66 -21.22 30.96
N GLU A 486 19.95 -21.28 32.09
CA GLU A 486 18.52 -20.94 32.21
C GLU A 486 18.19 -19.44 32.08
N SER A 487 19.20 -18.58 32.14
CA SER A 487 19.08 -17.12 32.00
C SER A 487 20.32 -16.55 31.33
N ASN A 488 20.18 -15.37 30.73
CA ASN A 488 21.32 -14.64 30.17
C ASN A 488 22.38 -14.32 31.23
N ALA A 489 21.97 -13.86 32.42
CA ALA A 489 22.87 -13.59 33.54
C ALA A 489 23.68 -14.84 33.96
N LYS A 490 23.06 -16.03 33.99
CA LYS A 490 23.78 -17.29 34.26
C LYS A 490 24.73 -17.67 33.13
N ALA A 491 24.34 -17.50 31.88
CA ALA A 491 25.20 -17.77 30.73
C ALA A 491 26.48 -16.90 30.77
N VAL A 492 26.34 -15.61 31.12
CA VAL A 492 27.48 -14.71 31.32
C VAL A 492 28.36 -15.15 32.49
N ARG A 493 27.74 -15.51 33.63
CA ARG A 493 28.48 -16.03 34.80
C ARG A 493 29.25 -17.32 34.48
N LEU A 494 28.69 -18.22 33.66
CA LEU A 494 29.39 -19.42 33.21
C LEU A 494 30.59 -19.07 32.31
N ALA A 495 30.42 -18.12 31.38
CA ALA A 495 31.52 -17.64 30.54
C ALA A 495 32.65 -17.00 31.36
N LEU A 496 32.31 -16.22 32.40
CA LEU A 496 33.27 -15.65 33.35
C LEU A 496 33.93 -16.75 34.20
N LYS A 497 33.18 -17.77 34.62
CA LYS A 497 33.72 -18.90 35.38
C LYS A 497 34.71 -19.74 34.56
N LEU A 498 34.48 -19.90 33.25
CA LEU A 498 35.46 -20.47 32.31
C LEU A 498 36.76 -19.65 32.23
N LYS A 499 36.70 -18.35 32.55
CA LYS A 499 37.86 -17.46 32.73
C LYS A 499 38.42 -17.43 34.16
N GLY A 500 37.89 -18.24 35.07
CA GLY A 500 38.34 -18.33 36.46
C GLY A 500 37.77 -17.25 37.37
N ILE A 501 36.73 -16.51 36.92
CA ILE A 501 36.10 -15.44 37.66
C ILE A 501 34.73 -15.92 38.16
N ASP A 502 34.57 -16.02 39.48
CA ASP A 502 33.28 -16.32 40.09
C ASP A 502 32.57 -15.02 40.42
N TYR A 503 31.55 -14.70 39.64
CA TYR A 503 30.80 -13.44 39.74
C TYR A 503 29.44 -13.67 40.39
N GLU A 504 29.14 -12.88 41.41
CA GLU A 504 27.89 -12.89 42.17
C GLU A 504 27.32 -11.48 42.30
N THR A 505 25.99 -11.34 42.24
CA THR A 505 25.35 -10.04 42.48
C THR A 505 25.36 -9.70 43.96
N SER A 506 25.43 -8.39 44.26
CA SER A 506 25.44 -7.88 45.63
C SER A 506 24.15 -8.19 46.38
N GLN A 507 24.29 -8.46 47.68
CA GLN A 507 23.15 -8.57 48.59
C GLN A 507 22.49 -7.21 48.76
N LYS A 508 21.15 -7.18 48.83
CA LYS A 508 20.36 -5.95 48.97
C LYS A 508 19.54 -5.99 50.26
N GLU A 509 19.56 -4.88 50.98
CA GLU A 509 18.71 -4.67 52.15
C GLU A 509 17.50 -3.81 51.79
N GLN A 510 16.40 -3.94 52.54
CA GLN A 510 15.26 -3.05 52.42
C GLN A 510 15.52 -1.75 53.21
N ARG A 511 15.35 -0.59 52.58
CA ARG A 511 15.41 0.73 53.24
C ARG A 511 14.07 1.46 53.11
N ASP A 512 13.74 2.29 54.09
CA ASP A 512 12.55 3.16 54.03
C ASP A 512 12.72 4.23 52.93
N ALA A 513 11.71 4.38 52.07
CA ALA A 513 11.67 5.44 51.06
C ALA A 513 11.20 6.76 51.70
N LYS A 514 11.99 7.83 51.58
CA LYS A 514 11.61 9.19 51.99
C LYS A 514 11.00 9.96 50.81
N VAL A 515 9.95 9.44 50.20
CA VAL A 515 9.32 10.01 49.00
C VAL A 515 7.89 10.43 49.29
N VAL A 516 7.48 11.61 48.81
CA VAL A 516 6.11 12.12 48.94
C VAL A 516 5.28 11.55 47.79
N LYS A 517 4.29 10.69 48.08
CA LYS A 517 3.41 10.15 47.04
C LYS A 517 2.61 11.27 46.37
N THR A 518 2.64 11.32 45.05
CA THR A 518 1.86 12.27 44.25
C THR A 518 0.52 11.65 43.84
N PRO A 519 -0.58 12.43 43.77
CA PRO A 519 -1.86 11.93 43.27
C PRO A 519 -1.75 11.47 41.81
N LEU A 520 -2.13 10.24 41.53
CA LEU A 520 -2.10 9.68 40.18
C LEU A 520 -3.28 10.19 39.33
N PRO A 521 -3.05 10.49 38.04
CA PRO A 521 -4.11 10.88 37.12
C PRO A 521 -5.08 9.71 36.86
N LYS A 522 -6.31 10.04 36.42
CA LYS A 522 -7.30 9.03 36.04
C LYS A 522 -7.06 8.58 34.60
N LEU A 523 -7.14 7.27 34.38
CA LEU A 523 -7.22 6.70 33.02
C LEU A 523 -8.51 7.09 32.31
N SER A 524 -8.38 7.31 31.01
CA SER A 524 -9.48 7.40 30.06
C SER A 524 -10.22 6.06 29.92
N ASP A 525 -11.43 6.11 29.37
CA ASP A 525 -12.21 4.90 29.09
C ASP A 525 -11.56 4.03 28.01
N ALA A 526 -10.95 4.61 26.97
CA ALA A 526 -10.23 3.89 25.94
C ALA A 526 -9.05 3.09 26.50
N SER A 527 -8.23 3.73 27.35
CA SER A 527 -7.11 3.03 28.00
C SER A 527 -7.62 1.93 28.94
N ARG A 528 -8.71 2.16 29.69
CA ARG A 528 -9.33 1.10 30.51
C ARG A 528 -9.80 -0.08 29.66
N ASP A 529 -10.41 0.17 28.51
CA ASP A 529 -10.86 -0.87 27.60
C ASP A 529 -9.67 -1.72 27.10
N LEU A 530 -8.54 -1.10 26.74
CA LEU A 530 -7.35 -1.82 26.29
C LEU A 530 -6.82 -2.81 27.33
N PHE A 531 -6.80 -2.43 28.61
CA PHE A 531 -6.31 -3.30 29.68
C PHE A 531 -7.34 -4.36 30.11
N ASN A 532 -8.64 -4.11 29.96
CA ASN A 532 -9.67 -5.02 30.48
C ASN A 532 -10.32 -5.92 29.41
N THR A 533 -9.97 -5.74 28.14
CA THR A 533 -10.55 -6.53 27.03
C THR A 533 -9.47 -7.14 26.14
N LYS A 534 -9.85 -8.16 25.38
CA LYS A 534 -8.98 -8.72 24.33
C LYS A 534 -8.81 -7.70 23.19
N PRO A 535 -7.60 -7.60 22.61
CA PRO A 535 -7.33 -6.61 21.57
C PRO A 535 -8.15 -6.89 20.30
N ARG A 536 -8.64 -5.81 19.68
CA ARG A 536 -9.38 -5.81 18.42
C ARG A 536 -8.60 -4.95 17.44
N VAL A 537 -7.88 -5.62 16.54
CA VAL A 537 -6.70 -5.06 15.89
C VAL A 537 -6.92 -4.77 14.41
N VAL A 538 -6.68 -3.53 13.99
CA VAL A 538 -6.40 -3.23 12.59
C VAL A 538 -4.91 -3.49 12.35
N ASN A 539 -4.57 -4.61 11.70
CA ASN A 539 -3.18 -4.93 11.40
C ASN A 539 -2.75 -4.31 10.07
N ILE A 540 -1.68 -3.53 10.09
CA ILE A 540 -1.14 -2.77 8.96
C ILE A 540 0.31 -3.19 8.74
N GLY A 541 0.59 -3.80 7.58
CA GLY A 541 1.90 -4.37 7.26
C GLY A 541 1.91 -5.89 7.37
N LEU A 542 2.81 -6.45 8.19
CA LEU A 542 3.10 -7.88 8.29
C LEU A 542 1.86 -8.70 8.65
N LYS A 543 1.37 -9.48 7.67
CA LYS A 543 0.21 -10.35 7.85
C LYS A 543 0.39 -11.44 8.91
N SER A 544 1.62 -11.91 9.13
CA SER A 544 1.94 -12.94 10.13
C SER A 544 1.68 -12.50 11.57
N PHE A 545 1.63 -11.20 11.86
CA PHE A 545 1.32 -10.72 13.20
C PHE A 545 -0.14 -10.98 13.59
N THR A 546 -1.04 -11.08 12.61
CA THR A 546 -2.46 -11.39 12.79
C THR A 546 -2.67 -12.79 13.38
N ASP A 547 -1.81 -13.75 13.04
CA ASP A 547 -1.96 -15.16 13.46
C ASP A 547 -1.92 -15.29 14.98
N SER A 548 -0.92 -14.67 15.63
CA SER A 548 -0.77 -14.68 17.09
C SER A 548 -1.98 -14.07 17.83
N ILE A 549 -2.58 -13.02 17.24
CA ILE A 549 -3.73 -12.33 17.82
C ILE A 549 -4.94 -13.24 17.87
N ILE A 550 -5.25 -13.91 16.75
CA ILE A 550 -6.42 -14.76 16.61
C ILE A 550 -6.27 -16.04 17.43
N GLU A 551 -5.09 -16.68 17.38
CA GLU A 551 -4.80 -17.89 18.16
C GLU A 551 -4.96 -17.68 19.67
N HIS A 552 -4.78 -16.43 20.14
CA HIS A 552 -4.89 -16.07 21.55
C HIS A 552 -6.17 -15.28 21.88
N GLY A 553 -7.22 -15.41 21.05
CA GLY A 553 -8.57 -14.94 21.32
C GLY A 553 -8.81 -13.45 21.11
N GLY A 554 -7.90 -12.75 20.44
CA GLY A 554 -8.13 -11.41 19.89
C GLY A 554 -8.89 -11.46 18.57
N GLN A 555 -9.29 -10.29 18.07
CA GLN A 555 -9.87 -10.12 16.73
C GLN A 555 -8.93 -9.28 15.88
N ALA A 556 -8.90 -9.54 14.58
CA ALA A 556 -8.08 -8.72 13.69
C ALA A 556 -8.65 -8.65 12.26
N VAL A 557 -8.44 -7.49 11.63
CA VAL A 557 -8.64 -7.28 10.19
C VAL A 557 -7.29 -6.91 9.59
N GLN A 558 -6.92 -7.57 8.50
CA GLN A 558 -5.69 -7.28 7.78
C GLN A 558 -5.93 -6.14 6.78
N TYR A 559 -5.33 -4.98 7.03
CA TYR A 559 -5.18 -3.96 6.01
C TYR A 559 -3.96 -4.30 5.13
N ASN A 560 -4.21 -4.72 3.88
CA ASN A 560 -3.20 -4.93 2.87
C ASN A 560 -2.67 -3.59 2.34
N TRP A 561 -1.84 -2.96 3.16
CA TRP A 561 -1.32 -1.62 2.92
C TRP A 561 -0.32 -1.60 1.77
N LYS A 562 -0.37 -0.51 0.98
CA LYS A 562 0.62 -0.15 -0.04
C LYS A 562 0.86 1.36 0.03
N PRO A 563 2.05 1.86 -0.35
CA PRO A 563 2.31 3.29 -0.32
C PRO A 563 1.37 4.01 -1.30
N ALA A 564 0.66 5.03 -0.81
CA ALA A 564 -0.19 5.88 -1.62
C ALA A 564 0.62 6.57 -2.73
N ALA A 565 -0.03 6.92 -3.85
CA ALA A 565 0.64 7.58 -4.99
C ALA A 565 1.89 6.86 -5.49
N GLY A 566 1.89 5.52 -5.39
CA GLY A 566 3.04 4.68 -5.72
C GLY A 566 4.30 5.00 -4.90
N GLY A 567 4.16 5.63 -3.72
CA GLY A 567 5.26 6.08 -2.85
C GLY A 567 5.87 7.43 -3.21
N ASN A 568 5.28 8.20 -4.12
CA ASN A 568 5.75 9.54 -4.43
C ASN A 568 5.50 10.50 -3.25
N LYS A 569 6.56 10.80 -2.48
CA LYS A 569 6.52 11.63 -1.26
C LYS A 569 5.87 12.99 -1.48
N LYS A 570 6.14 13.63 -2.62
CA LYS A 570 5.55 14.93 -2.95
C LYS A 570 4.03 14.81 -3.11
N LEU A 571 3.57 13.82 -3.87
CA LEU A 571 2.13 13.58 -4.06
C LEU A 571 1.44 13.15 -2.76
N ILE A 572 2.06 12.31 -1.93
CA ILE A 572 1.53 11.93 -0.62
C ILE A 572 1.30 13.17 0.27
N LYS A 573 2.30 14.05 0.37
CA LYS A 573 2.18 15.31 1.12
C LYS A 573 1.06 16.20 0.57
N ILE A 574 0.91 16.29 -0.75
CA ILE A 574 -0.19 17.03 -1.40
C ILE A 574 -1.55 16.42 -1.05
N LEU A 575 -1.69 15.10 -1.17
CA LEU A 575 -2.93 14.39 -0.82
C LEU A 575 -3.30 14.63 0.65
N HIS A 576 -2.34 14.55 1.57
CA HIS A 576 -2.56 14.85 2.99
C HIS A 576 -2.96 16.30 3.24
N ALA A 577 -2.40 17.26 2.49
CA ALA A 577 -2.75 18.66 2.62
C ALA A 577 -4.18 18.92 2.09
N LEU A 578 -4.53 18.35 0.94
CA LEU A 578 -5.88 18.46 0.35
C LEU A 578 -6.95 17.82 1.23
N ALA A 579 -6.67 16.67 1.84
CA ALA A 579 -7.59 15.99 2.75
C ALA A 579 -7.97 16.82 3.99
N LYS A 580 -7.16 17.84 4.34
CA LYS A 580 -7.43 18.76 5.46
C LYS A 580 -8.28 19.98 5.06
N LEU A 581 -8.56 20.16 3.77
CA LEU A 581 -9.30 21.30 3.25
C LEU A 581 -10.76 20.90 2.98
N GLU A 582 -11.65 21.28 3.91
CA GLU A 582 -13.10 21.02 3.77
C GLU A 582 -13.68 21.56 2.45
N GLU A 583 -13.15 22.69 1.94
CA GLU A 583 -13.60 23.31 0.69
C GLU A 583 -13.40 22.42 -0.56
N VAL A 584 -12.44 21.50 -0.54
CA VAL A 584 -12.20 20.55 -1.63
C VAL A 584 -13.29 19.49 -1.64
N GLU A 585 -13.64 18.95 -0.47
CA GLU A 585 -14.72 17.97 -0.33
C GLU A 585 -16.10 18.57 -0.64
N GLU A 586 -16.39 19.77 -0.14
CA GLU A 586 -17.61 20.51 -0.49
C GLU A 586 -17.71 20.77 -2.01
N GLY A 587 -16.58 21.16 -2.62
CA GLY A 587 -16.48 21.36 -4.07
C GLY A 587 -16.77 20.08 -4.85
N ASN A 588 -16.17 18.97 -4.41
CA ASN A 588 -16.37 17.64 -4.99
C ASN A 588 -17.84 17.19 -4.93
N GLN A 589 -18.47 17.33 -3.75
CA GLN A 589 -19.89 17.00 -3.58
C GLN A 589 -20.79 17.87 -4.45
N ALA A 590 -20.52 19.17 -4.55
CA ALA A 590 -21.27 20.06 -5.42
C ALA A 590 -21.17 19.68 -6.91
N VAL A 591 -19.98 19.27 -7.37
CA VAL A 591 -19.78 18.78 -8.75
C VAL A 591 -20.56 17.50 -9.00
N VAL A 592 -20.49 16.53 -8.07
CA VAL A 592 -21.21 15.26 -8.19
C VAL A 592 -22.72 15.47 -8.19
N GLU A 593 -23.25 16.31 -7.31
CA GLU A 593 -24.68 16.64 -7.29
C GLU A 593 -25.10 17.36 -8.58
N GLN A 594 -24.26 18.23 -9.13
CA GLN A 594 -24.54 18.86 -10.42
C GLN A 594 -24.61 17.81 -11.55
N MET A 595 -23.72 16.81 -11.55
CA MET A 595 -23.77 15.70 -12.52
C MET A 595 -25.05 14.86 -12.38
N LYS A 596 -25.49 14.56 -11.15
CA LYS A 596 -26.72 13.79 -10.90
C LYS A 596 -27.98 14.50 -11.39
N ASN A 597 -28.00 15.84 -11.28
CA ASN A 597 -29.18 16.66 -11.57
C ASN A 597 -29.34 17.03 -13.06
N THR A 598 -28.39 16.65 -13.93
CA THR A 598 -28.47 17.01 -15.34
C THR A 598 -29.65 16.35 -16.04
N GLN A 599 -30.18 17.08 -17.02
CA GLN A 599 -31.37 16.68 -17.78
C GLN A 599 -31.06 16.83 -19.28
N PRO A 600 -30.27 15.93 -19.88
CA PRO A 600 -29.96 15.99 -21.30
C PRO A 600 -31.17 15.58 -22.17
N PHE A 601 -31.57 16.47 -23.07
CA PHE A 601 -32.62 16.22 -24.06
C PHE A 601 -32.07 16.35 -25.47
N LEU A 602 -32.29 15.33 -26.30
CA LEU A 602 -32.04 15.44 -27.74
C LEU A 602 -33.17 16.25 -28.38
N ILE A 603 -32.85 17.47 -28.82
CA ILE A 603 -33.86 18.42 -29.31
C ILE A 603 -33.84 18.59 -30.82
N ASP A 604 -32.71 18.32 -31.49
CA ASP A 604 -32.58 18.56 -32.93
C ASP A 604 -31.40 17.81 -33.55
N VAL A 605 -31.31 17.84 -34.88
CA VAL A 605 -30.12 17.51 -35.66
C VAL A 605 -29.85 18.65 -36.65
N ARG A 606 -28.64 19.20 -36.65
CA ARG A 606 -28.30 20.40 -37.46
C ARG A 606 -26.96 20.24 -38.15
N PRO A 607 -26.72 20.88 -39.31
CA PRO A 607 -25.38 21.08 -39.82
C PRO A 607 -24.49 21.75 -38.78
N ALA A 608 -23.29 21.23 -38.55
CA ALA A 608 -22.41 21.67 -37.46
C ALA A 608 -22.15 23.18 -37.46
N LYS A 609 -21.88 23.78 -38.63
CA LYS A 609 -21.63 25.23 -38.78
C LYS A 609 -22.78 26.13 -38.33
N ASN A 610 -24.01 25.60 -38.25
CA ASN A 610 -25.17 26.36 -37.83
C ASN A 610 -25.29 26.48 -36.30
N VAL A 611 -24.55 25.64 -35.55
CA VAL A 611 -24.63 25.55 -34.08
C VAL A 611 -23.26 25.63 -33.39
N ILE A 612 -22.18 25.51 -34.17
CA ILE A 612 -20.79 25.65 -33.73
C ILE A 612 -20.13 26.71 -34.62
N ASP A 613 -20.01 27.94 -34.09
CA ASP A 613 -19.66 29.12 -34.89
C ASP A 613 -18.31 29.02 -35.59
N VAL A 614 -17.30 28.41 -34.94
CA VAL A 614 -15.94 28.28 -35.49
C VAL A 614 -15.89 27.49 -36.80
N LEU A 615 -16.89 26.65 -37.06
CA LEU A 615 -16.98 25.82 -38.27
C LEU A 615 -17.53 26.58 -39.50
N ASN A 616 -17.81 27.88 -39.37
CA ASN A 616 -18.11 28.74 -40.53
C ASN A 616 -16.85 29.14 -41.32
N ASP A 617 -15.68 29.02 -40.69
CA ASP A 617 -14.37 29.13 -41.36
C ASP A 617 -13.87 27.74 -41.80
N ARG A 618 -12.69 27.66 -42.43
CA ARG A 618 -12.03 26.37 -42.76
C ARG A 618 -11.41 25.73 -41.51
N VAL A 619 -12.28 25.28 -40.62
CA VAL A 619 -11.93 24.61 -39.36
C VAL A 619 -12.43 23.18 -39.36
N ILE A 620 -11.61 22.27 -38.83
CA ILE A 620 -11.99 20.90 -38.53
C ILE A 620 -11.83 20.69 -37.03
N LEU A 621 -12.89 20.21 -36.37
CA LEU A 621 -12.76 19.75 -34.98
C LEU A 621 -12.19 18.34 -34.94
N HIS A 622 -11.51 17.98 -33.85
CA HIS A 622 -10.97 16.64 -33.63
C HIS A 622 -11.15 16.17 -32.18
N ALA A 623 -11.06 14.86 -31.95
CA ALA A 623 -11.08 14.30 -30.60
C ALA A 623 -9.80 14.60 -29.81
N GLY A 624 -9.90 14.54 -28.48
CA GLY A 624 -8.78 14.64 -27.55
C GLY A 624 -8.27 16.07 -27.28
N PRO A 625 -7.15 16.20 -26.56
CA PRO A 625 -6.50 17.50 -26.32
C PRO A 625 -5.92 18.10 -27.60
N PRO A 626 -5.55 19.41 -27.62
CA PRO A 626 -5.00 20.09 -28.80
C PRO A 626 -3.84 19.32 -29.46
N ILE A 627 -3.87 19.22 -30.79
CA ILE A 627 -2.83 18.53 -31.57
C ILE A 627 -2.65 19.18 -32.95
N ASP A 628 -1.42 19.21 -33.44
CA ASP A 628 -1.10 19.62 -34.81
C ASP A 628 -1.35 18.48 -35.79
N PHE A 629 -1.73 18.79 -37.04
CA PHE A 629 -1.97 17.77 -38.08
C PHE A 629 -0.81 16.79 -38.30
N LYS A 630 0.44 17.28 -38.26
CA LYS A 630 1.65 16.46 -38.41
C LYS A 630 1.81 15.38 -37.33
N ASP A 631 1.18 15.61 -36.18
CA ASP A 631 1.28 14.77 -34.99
C ASP A 631 0.06 13.84 -34.83
N MET A 632 -0.99 14.05 -35.64
CA MET A 632 -2.16 13.18 -35.71
C MET A 632 -1.79 11.79 -36.23
N THR A 633 -2.40 10.74 -35.67
CA THR A 633 -2.16 9.36 -36.13
C THR A 633 -2.88 9.06 -37.44
N GLY A 634 -2.52 7.94 -38.09
CA GLY A 634 -3.05 7.57 -39.41
C GLY A 634 -4.58 7.65 -39.53
N PRO A 635 -5.37 7.03 -38.64
CA PRO A 635 -6.83 7.16 -38.65
C PRO A 635 -7.33 8.61 -38.60
N MET A 636 -6.74 9.45 -37.76
CA MET A 636 -7.15 10.84 -37.64
C MET A 636 -6.80 11.64 -38.90
N GLN A 637 -5.60 11.43 -39.47
CA GLN A 637 -5.19 12.04 -40.74
C GLN A 637 -6.10 11.61 -41.90
N GLY A 638 -6.42 10.32 -42.01
CA GLY A 638 -7.35 9.80 -43.00
C GLY A 638 -8.75 10.39 -42.87
N SER A 639 -9.21 10.59 -41.64
CA SER A 639 -10.49 11.24 -41.35
C SER A 639 -10.49 12.71 -41.78
N CYS A 640 -9.40 13.44 -41.54
CA CYS A 640 -9.24 14.83 -42.01
C CYS A 640 -9.27 14.92 -43.54
N ILE A 641 -8.61 13.99 -44.25
CA ILE A 641 -8.64 13.92 -45.71
C ILE A 641 -10.08 13.72 -46.18
N GLY A 642 -10.80 12.74 -45.61
CA GLY A 642 -12.20 12.49 -45.98
C GLY A 642 -13.12 13.69 -45.71
N ALA A 643 -12.91 14.42 -44.61
CA ALA A 643 -13.66 15.64 -44.32
C ALA A 643 -13.37 16.77 -45.32
N VAL A 644 -12.11 16.97 -45.71
CA VAL A 644 -11.72 17.96 -46.74
C VAL A 644 -12.37 17.64 -48.09
N LEU A 645 -12.41 16.36 -48.47
CA LEU A 645 -13.07 15.89 -49.69
C LEU A 645 -14.60 16.10 -49.62
N PHE A 646 -15.22 15.74 -48.50
CA PHE A 646 -16.65 15.93 -48.25
C PHE A 646 -17.07 17.42 -48.30
N GLU A 647 -16.23 18.31 -47.75
CA GLU A 647 -16.48 19.75 -47.77
C GLU A 647 -16.19 20.39 -49.14
N GLY A 648 -15.58 19.65 -50.08
CA GLY A 648 -15.19 20.16 -51.39
C GLY A 648 -14.08 21.20 -51.32
N TRP A 649 -13.21 21.14 -50.30
CA TRP A 649 -12.06 22.03 -50.16
C TRP A 649 -10.86 21.59 -51.01
N ALA A 650 -10.86 20.34 -51.46
CA ALA A 650 -9.88 19.76 -52.37
C ALA A 650 -10.57 18.77 -53.34
N GLU A 651 -9.94 18.48 -54.48
CA GLU A 651 -10.51 17.61 -55.53
C GLU A 651 -10.13 16.14 -55.36
N ASP A 652 -8.99 15.86 -54.72
CA ASP A 652 -8.43 14.53 -54.55
C ASP A 652 -7.57 14.43 -53.27
N GLU A 653 -7.10 13.22 -52.96
CA GLU A 653 -6.26 12.98 -51.78
C GLU A 653 -4.99 13.84 -51.77
N GLN A 654 -4.33 14.02 -52.91
CA GLN A 654 -3.05 14.73 -52.99
C GLN A 654 -3.22 16.22 -52.67
N SER A 655 -4.24 16.84 -53.26
CA SER A 655 -4.60 18.23 -52.98
C SER A 655 -5.13 18.41 -51.55
N ALA A 656 -5.87 17.43 -51.01
CA ALA A 656 -6.32 17.44 -49.62
C ALA A 656 -5.15 17.41 -48.64
N ARG A 657 -4.18 16.51 -48.83
CA ARG A 657 -2.95 16.43 -48.02
C ARG A 657 -2.18 17.73 -48.06
N THR A 658 -1.98 18.28 -49.26
CA THR A 658 -1.27 19.57 -49.44
C THR A 658 -1.96 20.69 -48.66
N LEU A 659 -3.30 20.75 -48.69
CA LEU A 659 -4.06 21.75 -47.94
C LEU A 659 -3.89 21.60 -46.42
N LEU A 660 -3.95 20.37 -45.91
CA LEU A 660 -3.81 20.06 -44.48
C LEU A 660 -2.39 20.34 -43.98
N GLU A 661 -1.37 19.93 -44.74
CA GLU A 661 0.06 20.09 -44.38
C GLU A 661 0.54 21.54 -44.49
N SER A 662 -0.05 22.34 -45.39
CA SER A 662 0.30 23.76 -45.56
C SER A 662 -0.37 24.70 -44.56
N GLY A 663 -1.22 24.18 -43.65
CA GLY A 663 -1.96 24.98 -42.68
C GLY A 663 -3.17 25.71 -43.27
N GLY A 664 -3.71 25.25 -44.40
CA GLY A 664 -4.93 25.79 -45.01
C GLY A 664 -6.23 25.43 -44.29
N VAL A 665 -6.15 24.61 -43.23
CA VAL A 665 -7.23 24.22 -42.32
C VAL A 665 -6.75 24.43 -40.88
N THR A 666 -7.60 25.03 -40.05
CA THR A 666 -7.34 25.14 -38.60
C THR A 666 -7.95 23.96 -37.86
N PHE A 667 -7.28 23.46 -36.82
CA PHE A 667 -7.74 22.36 -36.01
C PHE A 667 -8.08 22.82 -34.59
N SER A 668 -9.16 22.30 -34.02
CA SER A 668 -9.52 22.55 -32.63
C SER A 668 -10.16 21.32 -31.98
N PRO A 669 -9.89 21.05 -30.70
CA PRO A 669 -10.60 20.01 -29.97
C PRO A 669 -12.11 20.20 -29.97
N CYS A 670 -12.87 19.12 -30.16
CA CYS A 670 -14.32 19.11 -29.98
C CYS A 670 -14.74 19.66 -28.61
N HIS A 671 -14.02 19.26 -27.55
CA HIS A 671 -14.30 19.68 -26.17
C HIS A 671 -14.19 21.19 -25.91
N HIS A 672 -13.57 21.97 -26.81
CA HIS A 672 -13.55 23.44 -26.74
C HIS A 672 -14.82 24.10 -27.28
N HIS A 673 -15.66 23.35 -28.00
CA HIS A 673 -16.83 23.86 -28.73
C HIS A 673 -18.12 23.13 -28.34
N HIS A 674 -18.23 22.71 -27.08
CA HIS A 674 -19.36 21.91 -26.58
C HIS A 674 -19.60 20.59 -27.34
N ALA A 675 -18.62 20.14 -28.13
CA ALA A 675 -18.74 18.97 -28.97
C ALA A 675 -17.93 17.80 -28.42
N VAL A 676 -18.26 16.60 -28.91
CA VAL A 676 -17.50 15.36 -28.75
C VAL A 676 -17.58 14.56 -30.04
N GLY A 677 -16.51 13.83 -30.38
CA GLY A 677 -16.47 12.98 -31.57
C GLY A 677 -15.89 11.58 -31.29
N PRO A 678 -16.51 10.50 -31.81
CA PRO A 678 -15.97 9.16 -31.64
C PRO A 678 -14.70 8.97 -32.46
N MET A 679 -13.76 8.17 -31.96
CA MET A 679 -12.52 7.81 -32.65
C MET A 679 -11.72 9.06 -33.11
N GLY A 680 -11.47 9.29 -34.41
CA GLY A 680 -10.80 10.52 -34.85
C GLY A 680 -11.54 11.81 -34.44
N GLY A 681 -12.84 11.72 -34.19
CA GLY A 681 -13.70 12.83 -33.76
C GLY A 681 -13.81 13.97 -34.78
N ILE A 682 -13.42 13.70 -36.03
CA ILE A 682 -13.38 14.70 -37.09
C ILE A 682 -14.78 15.24 -37.38
N THR A 683 -14.95 16.54 -37.19
CA THR A 683 -16.22 17.25 -37.43
C THR A 683 -15.97 18.49 -38.28
N SER A 684 -16.61 18.56 -39.44
CA SER A 684 -16.56 19.72 -40.35
C SER A 684 -17.93 20.38 -40.50
N GLY A 685 -17.97 21.60 -41.05
CA GLY A 685 -19.15 22.48 -40.99
C GLY A 685 -20.44 21.92 -41.58
N ASN A 686 -20.39 21.12 -42.64
CA ASN A 686 -21.58 20.54 -43.27
C ASN A 686 -21.99 19.18 -42.71
N MET A 687 -21.21 18.59 -41.78
CA MET A 687 -21.62 17.34 -41.13
C MET A 687 -22.83 17.58 -40.22
N PRO A 688 -23.83 16.69 -40.21
CA PRO A 688 -24.94 16.77 -39.26
C PRO A 688 -24.47 16.37 -37.87
N VAL A 689 -24.85 17.17 -36.87
CA VAL A 689 -24.62 16.91 -35.44
C VAL A 689 -25.94 16.82 -34.69
N LEU A 690 -25.99 15.90 -33.72
CA LEU A 690 -26.99 15.84 -32.67
C LEU A 690 -26.92 17.11 -31.83
N VAL A 691 -28.06 17.71 -31.52
CA VAL A 691 -28.16 18.85 -30.61
C VAL A 691 -28.82 18.38 -29.33
N VAL A 692 -28.01 18.23 -28.28
CA VAL A 692 -28.47 17.92 -26.93
C VAL A 692 -28.47 19.20 -26.10
N GLU A 693 -29.57 19.48 -25.41
CA GLU A 693 -29.67 20.59 -24.47
C GLU A 693 -29.83 20.02 -23.06
N ASN A 694 -29.00 20.48 -22.12
CA ASN A 694 -29.23 20.22 -20.71
C ASN A 694 -30.31 21.17 -20.18
N LYS A 695 -31.52 20.66 -19.92
CA LYS A 695 -32.64 21.48 -19.43
C LYS A 695 -32.42 22.09 -18.04
N LEU A 696 -31.41 21.61 -17.31
CA LEU A 696 -31.02 22.19 -16.02
C LEU A 696 -30.51 23.64 -16.15
N ASP A 697 -29.69 23.93 -17.17
CA ASP A 697 -29.00 25.21 -17.31
C ASP A 697 -28.93 25.76 -18.74
N GLY A 698 -29.56 25.07 -19.70
CA GLY A 698 -29.62 25.43 -21.11
C GLY A 698 -28.33 25.15 -21.90
N SER A 699 -27.34 24.47 -21.31
CA SER A 699 -26.07 24.22 -22.00
C SER A 699 -26.26 23.28 -23.19
N PRO A 700 -25.67 23.60 -24.36
CA PRO A 700 -25.70 22.70 -25.49
C PRO A 700 -24.59 21.65 -25.39
N ALA A 701 -24.79 20.54 -26.08
CA ALA A 701 -23.77 19.56 -26.39
C ALA A 701 -24.00 18.97 -27.78
N TYR A 702 -22.91 18.72 -28.50
CA TYR A 702 -22.95 18.29 -29.89
C TYR A 702 -22.14 17.01 -30.12
N CYS A 703 -22.63 16.14 -31.01
CA CYS A 703 -21.86 15.01 -31.51
C CYS A 703 -22.29 14.71 -32.94
N THR A 704 -21.38 14.29 -33.80
CA THR A 704 -21.72 13.83 -35.16
C THR A 704 -22.69 12.64 -35.11
N LEU A 705 -23.38 12.35 -36.21
CA LEU A 705 -24.18 11.13 -36.31
C LEU A 705 -23.29 9.89 -36.49
N ASN A 706 -23.74 8.74 -36.00
CA ASN A 706 -23.06 7.48 -36.28
C ASN A 706 -23.20 7.11 -37.76
N GLU A 707 -22.09 6.79 -38.43
CA GLU A 707 -22.01 6.50 -39.87
C GLU A 707 -22.43 5.06 -40.26
N GLY A 708 -22.85 4.24 -39.30
CA GLY A 708 -23.22 2.86 -39.52
C GLY A 708 -22.05 1.88 -39.41
N ILE A 709 -22.22 0.73 -40.06
CA ILE A 709 -21.24 -0.37 -40.12
C ILE A 709 -20.34 -0.29 -41.36
N GLY A 710 -19.21 -1.00 -41.34
CA GLY A 710 -18.26 -1.07 -42.45
C GLY A 710 -17.20 0.03 -42.43
N LYS A 711 -16.72 0.44 -43.60
CA LYS A 711 -15.74 1.53 -43.75
C LYS A 711 -16.42 2.86 -43.45
N VAL A 712 -15.89 3.59 -42.46
CA VAL A 712 -16.46 4.84 -41.96
C VAL A 712 -15.35 5.84 -41.67
N LEU A 713 -15.68 7.13 -41.77
CA LEU A 713 -14.78 8.25 -41.58
C LEU A 713 -14.17 8.23 -40.18
N ARG A 714 -14.94 7.95 -39.12
CA ARG A 714 -14.42 7.97 -37.73
C ARG A 714 -13.19 7.08 -37.51
N PHE A 715 -13.03 5.99 -38.28
CA PHE A 715 -11.86 5.12 -38.23
C PHE A 715 -10.79 5.44 -39.30
N GLY A 716 -10.91 6.59 -39.97
CA GLY A 716 -9.96 7.05 -40.99
C GLY A 716 -10.19 6.54 -42.40
N ALA A 717 -11.35 5.95 -42.70
CA ALA A 717 -11.69 5.58 -44.08
C ALA A 717 -12.23 6.78 -44.86
N TYR A 718 -11.80 6.96 -46.11
CA TYR A 718 -12.18 8.11 -46.94
C TYR A 718 -12.40 7.74 -48.42
N SER A 719 -12.74 6.48 -48.71
CA SER A 719 -13.12 6.07 -50.07
C SER A 719 -14.37 6.80 -50.55
N GLN A 720 -14.64 6.78 -51.86
CA GLN A 720 -15.85 7.40 -52.44
C GLN A 720 -17.15 6.97 -51.74
N GLU A 721 -17.27 5.68 -51.39
CA GLU A 721 -18.41 5.17 -50.61
C GLU A 721 -18.63 5.91 -49.27
N VAL A 722 -17.56 6.28 -48.58
CA VAL A 722 -17.63 7.01 -47.31
C VAL A 722 -18.10 8.45 -47.57
N VAL A 723 -17.53 9.12 -48.57
CA VAL A 723 -17.90 10.50 -48.93
C VAL A 723 -19.36 10.57 -49.40
N ASP A 724 -19.79 9.61 -50.22
CA ASP A 724 -21.19 9.49 -50.67
C ASP A 724 -22.14 9.28 -49.49
N ARG A 725 -21.74 8.45 -48.52
CA ARG A 725 -22.51 8.24 -47.28
C ARG A 725 -22.60 9.50 -46.45
N LEU A 726 -21.52 10.28 -46.31
CA LEU A 726 -21.54 11.56 -45.60
C LEU A 726 -22.47 12.57 -46.29
N HIS A 727 -22.49 12.62 -47.63
CA HIS A 727 -23.47 13.42 -48.37
C HIS A 727 -24.90 12.94 -48.14
N TRP A 728 -25.17 11.64 -48.18
CA TRP A 728 -26.49 11.11 -47.83
C TRP A 728 -26.89 11.44 -46.39
N MET A 729 -25.94 11.38 -45.44
CA MET A 729 -26.22 11.75 -44.05
C MET A 729 -26.55 13.24 -43.92
N LYS A 730 -25.85 14.11 -44.65
CA LYS A 730 -26.10 15.56 -44.71
C LYS A 730 -27.45 15.89 -45.35
N ASP A 731 -27.77 15.24 -46.47
CA ASP A 731 -28.89 15.64 -47.33
C ASP A 731 -30.19 14.86 -47.02
N VAL A 732 -30.10 13.69 -46.38
CA VAL A 732 -31.26 12.83 -46.07
C VAL A 732 -31.35 12.53 -44.57
N LEU A 733 -30.39 11.80 -43.98
CA LEU A 733 -30.50 11.33 -42.59
C LEU A 733 -30.71 12.47 -41.59
N GLY A 734 -29.83 13.48 -41.62
CA GLY A 734 -29.87 14.62 -40.72
C GLY A 734 -31.17 15.42 -40.82
N PRO A 735 -31.57 15.87 -42.01
CA PRO A 735 -32.85 16.57 -42.21
C PRO A 735 -34.07 15.76 -41.77
N VAL A 736 -34.14 14.46 -42.06
CA VAL A 736 -35.25 13.59 -41.63
C VAL A 736 -35.33 13.51 -40.11
N LEU A 737 -34.19 13.31 -39.43
CA LEU A 737 -34.15 13.27 -37.97
C LEU A 737 -34.51 14.62 -37.34
N SER A 738 -34.04 15.74 -37.91
CA SER A 738 -34.40 17.09 -37.46
C SER A 738 -35.91 17.32 -37.54
N GLU A 739 -36.53 17.03 -38.69
CA GLU A 739 -37.98 17.21 -38.86
C GLU A 739 -38.78 16.26 -37.96
N ALA A 740 -38.32 15.01 -37.77
CA ALA A 740 -38.97 14.07 -36.86
C ALA A 740 -38.95 14.56 -35.40
N LEU A 741 -37.80 15.06 -34.92
CA LEU A 741 -37.64 15.53 -33.54
C LEU A 741 -38.56 16.72 -33.22
N LYS A 742 -38.89 17.57 -34.21
CA LYS A 742 -39.83 18.70 -34.02
C LYS A 742 -41.25 18.28 -33.62
N TYR A 743 -41.66 17.03 -33.89
CA TYR A 743 -42.95 16.50 -33.43
C TYR A 743 -42.94 16.11 -31.95
N LYS A 744 -41.77 16.04 -31.30
CA LYS A 744 -41.63 15.76 -29.87
C LYS A 744 -41.40 17.09 -29.13
N GLU A 745 -42.46 17.65 -28.55
CA GLU A 745 -42.36 18.87 -27.75
C GLU A 745 -41.32 18.70 -26.62
N GLY A 746 -40.35 19.61 -26.56
CA GLY A 746 -39.25 19.59 -25.58
C GLY A 746 -38.12 18.61 -25.89
N GLY A 747 -38.22 17.78 -26.94
CA GLY A 747 -37.22 16.79 -27.33
C GLY A 747 -37.34 15.44 -26.62
N ILE A 748 -36.37 14.55 -26.86
CA ILE A 748 -36.32 13.21 -26.25
C ILE A 748 -35.46 13.25 -24.99
N ASN A 749 -36.05 12.87 -23.85
CA ASN A 749 -35.33 12.76 -22.57
C ASN A 749 -34.35 11.57 -22.61
N LEU A 750 -33.05 11.87 -22.60
CA LEU A 750 -32.02 10.85 -22.75
C LEU A 750 -31.79 10.06 -21.46
N ASN A 751 -31.96 10.67 -20.27
CA ASN A 751 -31.87 9.95 -18.99
C ASN A 751 -32.86 8.79 -18.94
N VAL A 752 -34.08 8.98 -19.44
CA VAL A 752 -35.11 7.92 -19.48
C VAL A 752 -34.73 6.79 -20.44
N MET A 753 -34.05 7.10 -21.56
CA MET A 753 -33.57 6.07 -22.49
C MET A 753 -32.41 5.28 -21.90
N ILE A 754 -31.43 5.98 -21.31
CA ILE A 754 -30.25 5.38 -20.67
C ILE A 754 -30.69 4.48 -19.51
N ALA A 755 -31.54 4.98 -18.61
CA ALA A 755 -32.05 4.23 -17.47
C ALA A 755 -32.77 2.93 -17.87
N LYS A 756 -33.43 2.89 -19.05
CA LYS A 756 -34.04 1.65 -19.57
C LYS A 756 -32.98 0.73 -20.17
N ALA A 757 -32.14 1.26 -21.04
CA ALA A 757 -31.18 0.46 -21.80
C ALA A 757 -30.10 -0.19 -20.91
N ILE A 758 -29.69 0.47 -19.82
CA ILE A 758 -28.71 -0.10 -18.88
C ILE A 758 -29.25 -1.39 -18.22
N THR A 759 -30.56 -1.44 -17.95
CA THR A 759 -31.24 -2.64 -17.43
C THR A 759 -31.44 -3.74 -18.48
N MET A 760 -31.19 -3.42 -19.75
CA MET A 760 -31.20 -4.35 -20.90
C MET A 760 -29.77 -4.76 -21.31
N GLY A 761 -28.81 -4.41 -20.45
CA GLY A 761 -27.42 -4.80 -20.46
C GLY A 761 -26.50 -3.97 -21.35
N ASP A 762 -26.91 -2.76 -21.75
CA ASP A 762 -25.99 -1.85 -22.44
C ASP A 762 -25.07 -1.17 -21.42
N GLU A 763 -23.80 -0.98 -21.80
CA GLU A 763 -22.86 -0.11 -21.10
C GLU A 763 -22.56 1.18 -21.88
N PHE A 764 -23.15 1.34 -23.08
CA PHE A 764 -23.17 2.57 -23.87
C PHE A 764 -21.85 3.01 -24.54
N HIS A 765 -20.78 2.24 -24.45
CA HIS A 765 -19.54 2.50 -25.19
C HIS A 765 -19.30 1.45 -26.29
N GLN A 766 -19.22 0.18 -25.92
CA GLN A 766 -19.07 -0.96 -26.84
C GLN A 766 -20.38 -1.71 -27.11
N ARG A 767 -21.35 -1.67 -26.20
CA ARG A 767 -22.67 -2.28 -26.39
C ARG A 767 -23.76 -1.21 -26.24
N ASN A 768 -24.39 -0.90 -27.36
CA ASN A 768 -25.44 0.12 -27.52
C ASN A 768 -26.74 -0.46 -28.15
N ILE A 769 -26.91 -1.78 -28.12
CA ILE A 769 -27.97 -2.48 -28.87
C ILE A 769 -29.34 -2.09 -28.34
N ALA A 770 -29.55 -2.17 -27.03
CA ALA A 770 -30.83 -1.86 -26.42
C ALA A 770 -31.19 -0.37 -26.54
N ALA A 771 -30.20 0.51 -26.39
CA ALA A 771 -30.37 1.95 -26.50
C ALA A 771 -30.68 2.37 -27.95
N SER A 772 -29.98 1.81 -28.94
CA SER A 772 -30.24 2.05 -30.36
C SER A 772 -31.63 1.53 -30.76
N LEU A 773 -32.04 0.37 -30.27
CA LEU A 773 -33.40 -0.15 -30.46
C LEU A 773 -34.47 0.72 -29.80
N ASN A 774 -34.23 1.19 -28.58
CA ASN A 774 -35.15 2.11 -27.88
C ASN A 774 -35.27 3.45 -28.61
N PHE A 775 -34.17 3.97 -29.16
CA PHE A 775 -34.19 5.18 -29.98
C PHE A 775 -34.95 4.96 -31.29
N LEU A 776 -34.69 3.86 -32.02
CA LEU A 776 -35.42 3.47 -33.22
C LEU A 776 -36.93 3.41 -32.97
N LYS A 777 -37.34 2.75 -31.88
CA LYS A 777 -38.75 2.64 -31.45
C LYS A 777 -39.38 4.03 -31.24
N GLU A 778 -38.65 4.96 -30.64
CA GLU A 778 -39.18 6.27 -30.29
C GLU A 778 -39.25 7.23 -31.49
N ILE A 779 -38.26 7.17 -32.39
CA ILE A 779 -38.17 8.09 -33.55
C ILE A 779 -39.01 7.62 -34.75
N THR A 780 -39.20 6.31 -34.94
CA THR A 780 -39.91 5.75 -36.11
C THR A 780 -41.33 6.31 -36.28
N PRO A 781 -42.19 6.36 -35.24
CA PRO A 781 -43.52 6.95 -35.38
C PRO A 781 -43.52 8.43 -35.80
N LEU A 782 -42.46 9.16 -35.43
CA LEU A 782 -42.28 10.57 -35.81
C LEU A 782 -41.86 10.70 -37.27
N ILE A 783 -40.95 9.84 -37.74
CA ILE A 783 -40.52 9.77 -39.15
C ILE A 783 -41.70 9.41 -40.07
N VAL A 784 -42.51 8.42 -39.68
CA VAL A 784 -43.66 7.95 -40.48
C VAL A 784 -44.68 9.08 -40.73
N GLN A 785 -44.83 10.01 -39.78
CA GLN A 785 -45.74 11.16 -39.88
C GLN A 785 -45.25 12.26 -40.82
N LEU A 786 -43.96 12.26 -41.20
CA LEU A 786 -43.40 13.29 -42.06
C LEU A 786 -44.02 13.29 -43.46
N LYS A 787 -44.17 14.48 -44.05
CA LYS A 787 -44.66 14.65 -45.44
C LYS A 787 -43.49 14.77 -46.42
N ILE A 788 -42.67 13.72 -46.47
CA ILE A 788 -41.45 13.62 -47.30
C ILE A 788 -41.50 12.36 -48.18
N ASN A 789 -40.45 12.12 -48.98
CA ASN A 789 -40.34 10.93 -49.84
C ASN A 789 -40.39 9.63 -49.02
N GLU A 790 -41.22 8.66 -49.43
CA GLU A 790 -41.36 7.36 -48.77
C GLU A 790 -40.06 6.54 -48.79
N LYS A 791 -39.25 6.69 -49.84
CA LYS A 791 -37.91 6.08 -49.91
C LYS A 791 -37.00 6.64 -48.81
N ASP A 792 -36.99 7.94 -48.59
CA ASP A 792 -36.13 8.57 -47.57
C ASP A 792 -36.53 8.11 -46.16
N LYS A 793 -37.84 7.99 -45.90
CA LYS A 793 -38.33 7.41 -44.63
C LYS A 793 -37.84 5.99 -44.44
N PHE A 794 -38.01 5.15 -45.47
CA PHE A 794 -37.59 3.75 -45.43
C PHE A 794 -36.08 3.65 -45.21
N ASP A 795 -35.28 4.35 -46.00
CA ASP A 795 -33.82 4.32 -45.93
C ASP A 795 -33.31 4.73 -44.55
N VAL A 796 -33.88 5.79 -43.95
CA VAL A 796 -33.50 6.25 -42.60
C VAL A 796 -33.90 5.22 -41.54
N ILE A 797 -35.11 4.69 -41.58
CA ILE A 797 -35.56 3.67 -40.61
C ILE A 797 -34.71 2.40 -40.73
N SER A 798 -34.44 1.95 -41.95
CA SER A 798 -33.57 0.80 -42.21
C SER A 798 -32.14 1.04 -41.71
N PHE A 799 -31.56 2.21 -41.99
CA PHE A 799 -30.23 2.56 -41.49
C PHE A 799 -30.14 2.51 -39.96
N LEU A 800 -31.15 3.06 -39.27
CA LEU A 800 -31.22 3.02 -37.80
C LEU A 800 -31.41 1.59 -37.27
N ALA A 801 -32.17 0.75 -37.98
CA ALA A 801 -32.40 -0.64 -37.61
C ALA A 801 -31.16 -1.52 -37.80
N ASP A 802 -30.34 -1.24 -38.82
CA ASP A 802 -29.12 -1.99 -39.12
C ASP A 802 -27.90 -1.51 -38.30
N THR A 803 -28.03 -0.41 -37.56
CA THR A 803 -26.93 0.23 -36.81
C THR A 803 -27.10 0.09 -35.30
N ASP A 804 -26.61 -1.03 -34.76
CA ASP A 804 -26.62 -1.32 -33.30
C ASP A 804 -25.79 -0.34 -32.44
N GLN A 805 -24.95 0.49 -33.07
CA GLN A 805 -24.08 1.47 -32.40
C GLN A 805 -24.59 2.91 -32.49
N PHE A 806 -25.77 3.16 -33.04
CA PHE A 806 -26.23 4.54 -33.32
C PHE A 806 -26.29 5.38 -32.03
N PHE A 807 -26.69 4.77 -30.91
CA PHE A 807 -26.83 5.46 -29.64
C PHE A 807 -25.51 5.89 -28.99
N LEU A 808 -24.35 5.36 -29.39
CA LEU A 808 -23.05 5.78 -28.85
C LEU A 808 -22.88 7.30 -28.94
N ASN A 809 -23.15 7.88 -30.10
CA ASN A 809 -23.01 9.31 -30.35
C ASN A 809 -24.01 10.14 -29.51
N ILE A 810 -25.21 9.61 -29.29
CA ILE A 810 -26.22 10.22 -28.41
C ILE A 810 -25.76 10.19 -26.95
N MET A 811 -25.23 9.06 -26.49
CA MET A 811 -24.66 8.92 -25.16
C MET A 811 -23.48 9.88 -24.96
N MET A 812 -22.59 9.99 -25.94
CA MET A 812 -21.46 10.92 -25.88
C MET A 812 -21.93 12.37 -25.74
N ALA A 813 -22.92 12.81 -26.52
CA ALA A 813 -23.50 14.15 -26.38
C ALA A 813 -24.18 14.37 -25.01
N ALA A 814 -24.89 13.36 -24.48
CA ALA A 814 -25.46 13.41 -23.14
C ALA A 814 -24.38 13.50 -22.04
N GLY A 815 -23.28 12.75 -22.20
CA GLY A 815 -22.12 12.80 -21.32
C GLY A 815 -21.46 14.18 -21.34
N LYS A 816 -21.26 14.74 -22.54
CA LYS A 816 -20.74 16.10 -22.72
C LYS A 816 -21.61 17.16 -22.05
N ALA A 817 -22.94 17.10 -22.24
CA ALA A 817 -23.88 17.99 -21.57
C ALA A 817 -23.80 17.89 -20.04
N THR A 818 -23.57 16.68 -19.53
CA THR A 818 -23.45 16.42 -18.09
C THR A 818 -22.19 17.04 -17.51
N VAL A 819 -21.04 16.77 -18.13
CA VAL A 819 -19.77 17.26 -17.61
C VAL A 819 -19.58 18.76 -17.80
N ASP A 820 -20.11 19.36 -18.87
CA ASP A 820 -20.00 20.80 -19.09
C ASP A 820 -20.81 21.60 -18.05
N ALA A 821 -21.93 21.05 -17.59
CA ALA A 821 -22.68 21.63 -16.48
C ALA A 821 -21.90 21.52 -15.16
N ALA A 822 -21.29 20.36 -14.90
CA ALA A 822 -20.52 20.10 -13.67
C ALA A 822 -19.23 20.93 -13.59
N ARG A 823 -18.54 21.11 -14.70
CA ARG A 823 -17.29 21.88 -14.81
C ARG A 823 -17.42 23.35 -14.40
N LYS A 824 -18.63 23.94 -14.51
CA LYS A 824 -18.90 25.33 -14.11
C LYS A 824 -18.67 25.60 -12.63
N ILE A 825 -18.66 24.57 -11.78
CA ILE A 825 -18.42 24.70 -10.33
C ILE A 825 -17.00 25.17 -10.02
N GLN A 826 -16.01 24.83 -10.86
CA GLN A 826 -14.61 25.28 -10.75
C GLN A 826 -13.91 25.02 -9.40
N LYS A 827 -14.37 24.01 -8.66
CA LYS A 827 -13.83 23.56 -7.38
C LYS A 827 -13.73 22.04 -7.34
N GLY A 828 -12.82 21.52 -6.53
CA GLY A 828 -12.65 20.09 -6.34
C GLY A 828 -11.74 19.44 -7.38
N THR A 829 -11.63 18.12 -7.26
CA THR A 829 -10.73 17.23 -7.99
C THR A 829 -11.47 16.22 -8.87
N VAL A 830 -12.81 16.32 -8.96
CA VAL A 830 -13.62 15.49 -9.85
C VAL A 830 -13.23 15.71 -11.31
N VAL A 831 -12.98 14.62 -12.02
CA VAL A 831 -12.66 14.59 -13.45
C VAL A 831 -13.92 14.91 -14.25
N THR A 832 -13.86 15.98 -15.04
CA THR A 832 -14.97 16.44 -15.90
C THR A 832 -14.72 16.13 -17.36
N THR A 833 -13.55 15.66 -17.77
CA THR A 833 -13.32 15.21 -19.15
C THR A 833 -12.19 14.21 -19.17
N MET A 834 -12.40 13.10 -19.88
CA MET A 834 -11.35 12.23 -20.39
C MET A 834 -11.50 12.14 -21.91
N ALA A 835 -10.42 12.37 -22.64
CA ALA A 835 -10.41 12.27 -24.10
C ALA A 835 -9.00 12.00 -24.62
N ARG A 836 -8.88 11.47 -25.84
CA ARG A 836 -7.60 11.09 -26.43
C ARG A 836 -7.57 11.27 -27.94
N ASN A 837 -6.39 11.53 -28.50
CA ASN A 837 -6.21 11.84 -29.92
C ASN A 837 -5.27 10.88 -30.67
N GLY A 838 -4.97 9.70 -30.09
CA GLY A 838 -4.03 8.74 -30.66
C GLY A 838 -2.56 9.00 -30.31
N ARG A 839 -2.25 10.16 -29.72
CA ARG A 839 -0.91 10.51 -29.21
C ARG A 839 -0.95 10.85 -27.72
N ASP A 840 -1.86 11.73 -27.34
CA ASP A 840 -2.01 12.24 -25.99
C ASP A 840 -3.40 11.91 -25.43
N PHE A 841 -3.41 11.41 -24.21
CA PHE A 841 -4.57 11.29 -23.35
C PHE A 841 -4.66 12.55 -22.49
N GLY A 842 -5.81 13.22 -22.51
CA GLY A 842 -6.06 14.44 -21.77
C GLY A 842 -7.14 14.26 -20.71
N VAL A 843 -6.92 14.86 -19.55
CA VAL A 843 -7.95 15.03 -18.52
C VAL A 843 -8.20 16.51 -18.23
N ARG A 844 -9.42 16.81 -17.82
CA ARG A 844 -9.78 18.06 -17.14
C ARG A 844 -10.43 17.73 -15.82
N ILE A 845 -10.07 18.46 -14.77
CA ILE A 845 -10.70 18.36 -13.45
C ILE A 845 -11.50 19.63 -13.16
N SER A 846 -12.58 19.47 -12.41
CA SER A 846 -13.51 20.52 -12.02
C SER A 846 -12.78 21.76 -11.50
N GLY A 847 -11.86 21.63 -10.56
CA GLY A 847 -11.06 22.72 -9.99
C GLY A 847 -10.21 23.52 -10.97
N MET A 848 -9.93 23.01 -12.17
CA MET A 848 -9.07 23.65 -13.18
C MET A 848 -9.83 24.07 -14.45
N GLY A 849 -11.14 23.88 -14.50
CA GLY A 849 -11.97 24.37 -15.60
C GLY A 849 -11.63 23.75 -16.95
N ASP A 850 -11.13 24.56 -17.89
CA ASP A 850 -10.86 24.15 -19.28
C ASP A 850 -9.41 23.71 -19.54
N GLU A 851 -8.54 23.78 -18.52
CA GLU A 851 -7.14 23.42 -18.65
C GLU A 851 -6.97 21.91 -18.86
N TRP A 852 -6.11 21.54 -19.82
CA TRP A 852 -5.80 20.16 -20.14
C TRP A 852 -4.52 19.71 -19.44
N TYR A 853 -4.57 18.52 -18.85
CA TYR A 853 -3.39 17.81 -18.39
C TYR A 853 -3.23 16.55 -19.21
N THR A 854 -2.07 16.40 -19.85
CA THR A 854 -1.86 15.35 -20.85
C THR A 854 -0.75 14.38 -20.48
N ALA A 855 -0.88 13.15 -20.98
CA ALA A 855 0.14 12.11 -20.94
C ALA A 855 0.05 11.27 -22.23
N PRO A 856 1.12 10.59 -22.66
CA PRO A 856 1.06 9.71 -23.83
C PRO A 856 -0.05 8.66 -23.68
N VAL A 857 -0.79 8.40 -24.75
CA VAL A 857 -1.83 7.35 -24.75
C VAL A 857 -1.22 5.97 -24.57
N ASN A 858 -2.02 5.06 -24.01
CA ASN A 858 -1.72 3.63 -24.03
C ASN A 858 -2.32 2.98 -25.29
N THR A 859 -1.83 1.79 -25.65
CA THR A 859 -2.41 0.98 -26.73
C THR A 859 -3.49 0.07 -26.14
N PRO A 860 -4.68 -0.03 -26.77
CA PRO A 860 -5.72 -0.94 -26.31
C PRO A 860 -5.32 -2.41 -26.40
N ASN A 861 -5.70 -3.20 -25.39
CA ASN A 861 -5.57 -4.65 -25.37
C ASN A 861 -6.95 -5.28 -25.56
N GLY A 862 -7.08 -6.24 -26.48
CA GLY A 862 -8.33 -6.96 -26.67
C GLY A 862 -8.30 -7.93 -27.83
N LEU A 863 -9.49 -8.21 -28.37
CA LEU A 863 -9.65 -9.13 -29.49
C LEU A 863 -9.47 -8.42 -30.82
N TYR A 864 -8.69 -9.05 -31.70
CA TYR A 864 -8.45 -8.62 -33.06
C TYR A 864 -9.29 -9.43 -34.04
N PHE A 865 -9.82 -8.77 -35.06
CA PHE A 865 -10.52 -9.44 -36.15
C PHE A 865 -9.56 -10.32 -36.96
N THR A 866 -10.11 -11.37 -37.57
CA THR A 866 -9.34 -12.34 -38.36
C THR A 866 -8.42 -11.64 -39.36
N GLY A 867 -7.11 -11.89 -39.25
CA GLY A 867 -6.08 -11.31 -40.13
C GLY A 867 -5.30 -10.14 -39.54
N TYR A 868 -5.70 -9.61 -38.38
CA TYR A 868 -5.01 -8.54 -37.66
C TYR A 868 -4.45 -9.00 -36.32
N SER A 869 -3.47 -8.25 -35.80
CA SER A 869 -2.97 -8.41 -34.43
C SER A 869 -2.58 -7.06 -33.82
N GLU A 870 -2.07 -7.09 -32.59
CA GLU A 870 -1.62 -5.90 -31.85
C GLU A 870 -0.66 -5.00 -32.62
N ARG A 871 0.19 -5.55 -33.49
CA ARG A 871 1.13 -4.79 -34.31
C ARG A 871 0.46 -3.83 -35.30
N ASP A 872 -0.81 -4.07 -35.60
CA ASP A 872 -1.61 -3.34 -36.57
C ASP A 872 -2.45 -2.23 -35.90
N ALA A 873 -2.54 -2.25 -34.56
CA ALA A 873 -3.35 -1.34 -33.78
C ALA A 873 -2.81 0.10 -33.77
N ASN A 874 -3.72 1.06 -33.87
CA ASN A 874 -3.47 2.45 -33.48
C ASN A 874 -3.53 2.57 -31.95
N PRO A 875 -2.72 3.45 -31.33
CA PRO A 875 -2.91 3.82 -29.93
C PRO A 875 -4.30 4.44 -29.66
N ASP A 876 -4.73 4.51 -28.40
CA ASP A 876 -6.12 4.87 -28.07
C ASP A 876 -6.52 6.29 -28.54
N ILE A 877 -7.75 6.42 -29.05
CA ILE A 877 -8.22 7.62 -29.78
C ILE A 877 -9.75 7.81 -29.65
N GLY A 878 -10.20 9.05 -29.45
CA GLY A 878 -11.62 9.44 -29.33
C GLY A 878 -11.96 10.32 -28.14
N ASP A 879 -13.12 10.97 -28.22
CA ASP A 879 -13.78 11.60 -27.06
C ASP A 879 -14.73 10.63 -26.34
N SER A 880 -14.87 9.40 -26.83
CA SER A 880 -15.82 8.42 -26.28
C SER A 880 -15.53 8.01 -24.82
N ALA A 881 -14.33 8.29 -24.30
CA ALA A 881 -13.99 8.20 -22.88
C ALA A 881 -14.84 9.14 -21.99
N ILE A 882 -15.63 10.05 -22.59
CA ILE A 882 -16.68 10.81 -21.91
C ILE A 882 -17.77 9.92 -21.32
N THR A 883 -17.99 8.72 -21.88
CA THR A 883 -18.96 7.75 -21.38
C THR A 883 -18.51 7.19 -20.02
N GLU A 884 -17.23 6.81 -19.89
CA GLU A 884 -16.61 6.47 -18.61
C GLU A 884 -16.56 7.66 -17.65
N THR A 885 -16.32 8.87 -18.16
CA THR A 885 -16.30 10.08 -17.32
C THR A 885 -17.62 10.29 -16.57
N VAL A 886 -18.75 9.91 -17.18
CA VAL A 886 -20.07 9.98 -16.54
C VAL A 886 -20.54 8.67 -15.92
N GLY A 887 -19.68 7.64 -15.87
CA GLY A 887 -19.96 6.44 -15.09
C GLY A 887 -20.42 5.20 -15.84
N VAL A 888 -20.54 5.27 -17.16
CA VAL A 888 -20.91 4.12 -18.00
C VAL A 888 -19.68 3.60 -18.75
N GLY A 889 -19.84 2.81 -19.80
CA GLY A 889 -18.74 2.23 -20.54
C GLY A 889 -17.98 1.18 -19.72
N GLY A 890 -16.66 1.26 -19.71
CA GLY A 890 -15.79 0.42 -18.88
C GLY A 890 -16.11 0.47 -17.38
N MET A 891 -16.64 1.61 -16.89
CA MET A 891 -17.01 1.79 -15.47
C MET A 891 -18.23 0.98 -15.05
N ALA A 892 -19.11 0.64 -15.99
CA ALA A 892 -20.35 -0.09 -15.77
C ALA A 892 -20.34 -1.44 -16.50
N MET A 893 -19.17 -2.07 -16.60
CA MET A 893 -19.01 -3.34 -17.33
C MET A 893 -19.94 -4.44 -16.80
N ILE A 894 -20.25 -4.42 -15.49
CA ILE A 894 -21.21 -5.31 -14.83
C ILE A 894 -22.64 -5.20 -15.40
N ALA A 895 -23.01 -4.06 -16.00
CA ALA A 895 -24.29 -3.93 -16.71
C ALA A 895 -24.30 -4.80 -17.98
N ALA A 896 -23.15 -4.96 -18.63
CA ALA A 896 -23.03 -5.61 -19.94
C ALA A 896 -22.08 -6.82 -19.92
N PRO A 897 -22.33 -7.89 -19.13
CA PRO A 897 -21.40 -9.01 -19.00
C PRO A 897 -21.15 -9.76 -20.32
N GLY A 898 -22.01 -9.58 -21.34
CA GLY A 898 -21.76 -10.11 -22.69
C GLY A 898 -20.63 -9.39 -23.44
N VAL A 899 -20.28 -8.16 -23.04
CA VAL A 899 -19.24 -7.35 -23.69
C VAL A 899 -17.83 -7.80 -23.32
N THR A 900 -17.64 -8.38 -22.13
CA THR A 900 -16.31 -8.76 -21.61
C THR A 900 -15.56 -9.64 -22.60
N ARG A 901 -16.23 -10.68 -23.11
CA ARG A 901 -15.65 -11.57 -24.12
C ARG A 901 -15.26 -10.85 -25.40
N PHE A 902 -16.01 -9.82 -25.81
CA PHE A 902 -15.73 -9.08 -27.04
C PHE A 902 -14.55 -8.12 -26.89
N VAL A 903 -14.36 -7.55 -25.69
CA VAL A 903 -13.22 -6.68 -25.38
C VAL A 903 -12.00 -7.45 -24.84
N GLY A 904 -12.03 -8.79 -24.86
CA GLY A 904 -10.93 -9.63 -24.40
C GLY A 904 -10.79 -9.75 -22.88
N ALA A 905 -11.79 -9.31 -22.12
CA ALA A 905 -11.93 -9.59 -20.68
C ALA A 905 -12.63 -10.95 -20.45
N GLY A 906 -12.54 -11.50 -19.23
CA GLY A 906 -13.11 -12.81 -18.91
C GLY A 906 -14.63 -12.82 -18.74
N GLY A 907 -15.10 -13.29 -17.59
CA GLY A 907 -16.51 -13.62 -17.37
C GLY A 907 -17.33 -12.51 -16.70
N PHE A 908 -18.45 -12.93 -16.10
CA PHE A 908 -19.26 -12.06 -15.23
C PHE A 908 -18.46 -11.58 -14.01
N THR A 909 -17.63 -12.45 -13.41
CA THR A 909 -16.78 -12.11 -12.26
C THR A 909 -15.83 -10.97 -12.61
N ASP A 910 -15.14 -11.05 -13.75
CA ASP A 910 -14.28 -9.96 -14.23
C ASP A 910 -15.06 -8.65 -14.41
N ALA A 911 -16.29 -8.72 -14.94
CA ALA A 911 -17.13 -7.53 -15.08
C ALA A 911 -17.48 -6.88 -13.73
N LEU A 912 -17.74 -7.72 -12.72
CA LEU A 912 -18.01 -7.28 -11.35
C LEU A 912 -16.75 -6.67 -10.73
N ASP A 913 -15.62 -7.38 -10.77
CA ASP A 913 -14.35 -6.95 -10.20
C ASP A 913 -13.90 -5.63 -10.81
N VAL A 914 -14.01 -5.49 -12.14
CA VAL A 914 -13.72 -4.23 -12.84
C VAL A 914 -14.65 -3.10 -12.37
N SER A 915 -15.95 -3.36 -12.22
CA SER A 915 -16.89 -2.30 -11.83
C SER A 915 -16.72 -1.90 -10.36
N GLU A 916 -16.41 -2.84 -9.46
CA GLU A 916 -16.04 -2.56 -8.06
C GLU A 916 -14.72 -1.78 -7.98
N GLU A 917 -13.69 -2.16 -8.74
CA GLU A 917 -12.43 -1.42 -8.81
C GLU A 917 -12.66 0.04 -9.27
N MET A 918 -13.54 0.25 -10.25
CA MET A 918 -13.91 1.58 -10.74
C MET A 918 -14.75 2.39 -9.74
N ASP A 919 -15.51 1.72 -8.87
CA ASP A 919 -16.24 2.37 -7.79
C ASP A 919 -15.29 2.94 -6.72
N GLU A 920 -14.16 2.29 -6.47
CA GLU A 920 -13.16 2.75 -5.48
C GLU A 920 -12.60 4.15 -5.80
N ILE A 921 -12.54 4.53 -7.08
CA ILE A 921 -12.06 5.84 -7.54
C ILE A 921 -13.17 6.88 -7.75
N CYS A 922 -14.43 6.53 -7.49
CA CYS A 922 -15.58 7.42 -7.63
C CYS A 922 -16.06 7.95 -6.27
N LEU A 923 -16.78 9.07 -6.28
CA LEU A 923 -17.32 9.68 -5.07
C LEU A 923 -18.75 9.27 -4.76
N ALA A 924 -19.52 8.83 -5.76
CA ALA A 924 -20.90 8.42 -5.60
C ALA A 924 -21.33 7.43 -6.68
N ASN A 925 -22.58 6.97 -6.58
CA ASN A 925 -23.27 6.23 -7.62
C ASN A 925 -24.52 7.00 -8.08
N ASN A 926 -24.83 6.96 -9.39
CA ASN A 926 -26.01 7.57 -9.98
C ASN A 926 -27.21 6.63 -9.88
N ALA A 927 -28.07 6.85 -8.87
CA ALA A 927 -29.26 6.03 -8.65
C ALA A 927 -30.28 6.06 -9.82
N ASN A 928 -30.22 7.08 -10.70
CA ASN A 928 -31.09 7.13 -11.88
C ASN A 928 -30.70 6.09 -12.95
N TRP A 929 -29.47 5.56 -12.89
CA TRP A 929 -28.94 4.54 -13.78
C TRP A 929 -28.60 3.27 -12.98
N SER A 930 -29.62 2.68 -12.36
CA SER A 930 -29.51 1.46 -11.55
C SER A 930 -29.17 0.23 -12.40
N ILE A 931 -28.22 -0.59 -11.94
CA ILE A 931 -27.73 -1.76 -12.66
C ILE A 931 -28.24 -3.05 -11.98
N PRO A 932 -29.18 -3.81 -12.58
CA PRO A 932 -29.78 -4.99 -11.94
C PRO A 932 -28.78 -6.10 -11.58
N THR A 933 -27.77 -6.30 -12.41
CA THR A 933 -26.69 -7.28 -12.18
C THR A 933 -25.73 -6.88 -11.06
N TRP A 934 -25.85 -5.65 -10.57
CA TRP A 934 -25.08 -5.11 -9.45
C TRP A 934 -25.97 -4.79 -8.24
N ASP A 935 -26.98 -5.65 -8.03
CA ASP A 935 -28.01 -5.49 -6.99
C ASP A 935 -28.64 -4.09 -6.95
N PHE A 936 -28.92 -3.55 -8.14
CA PHE A 936 -29.51 -2.22 -8.34
C PHE A 936 -28.66 -1.05 -7.83
N LYS A 937 -27.38 -1.27 -7.51
CA LYS A 937 -26.41 -0.18 -7.33
C LYS A 937 -26.40 0.72 -8.57
N GLY A 938 -26.29 2.03 -8.35
CA GLY A 938 -26.21 3.00 -9.44
C GLY A 938 -24.87 2.91 -10.18
N ALA A 939 -24.84 3.31 -11.45
CA ALA A 939 -23.59 3.49 -12.19
C ALA A 939 -22.62 4.43 -11.43
N CYS A 940 -21.31 4.18 -11.51
CA CYS A 940 -20.31 4.99 -10.81
C CYS A 940 -20.43 6.49 -11.19
N LEU A 941 -20.06 7.42 -10.31
CA LEU A 941 -20.18 8.85 -10.61
C LEU A 941 -19.13 9.68 -9.89
N GLY A 942 -18.52 10.60 -10.65
CA GLY A 942 -17.53 11.54 -10.13
C GLY A 942 -16.20 10.85 -9.84
N ILE A 943 -15.47 10.50 -10.90
CA ILE A 943 -14.08 10.03 -10.78
C ILE A 943 -13.27 11.12 -10.08
N ASP A 944 -12.63 10.79 -8.97
CA ASP A 944 -11.81 11.73 -8.20
C ASP A 944 -10.32 11.53 -8.49
N ALA A 945 -9.66 12.58 -8.99
CA ALA A 945 -8.23 12.54 -9.25
C ALA A 945 -7.40 12.23 -7.99
N GLN A 946 -7.86 12.63 -6.79
CA GLN A 946 -7.18 12.28 -5.54
C GLN A 946 -7.20 10.78 -5.30
N LYS A 947 -8.37 10.14 -5.44
CA LYS A 947 -8.52 8.69 -5.29
C LYS A 947 -7.75 7.90 -6.35
N VAL A 948 -7.75 8.37 -7.61
CA VAL A 948 -6.96 7.76 -8.69
C VAL A 948 -5.47 7.75 -8.33
N ILE A 949 -4.93 8.87 -7.85
CA ILE A 949 -3.52 8.97 -7.46
C ILE A 949 -3.25 8.18 -6.19
N GLN A 950 -4.07 8.33 -5.15
CA GLN A 950 -3.90 7.67 -3.86
C GLN A 950 -3.87 6.14 -4.01
N SER A 951 -4.83 5.58 -4.75
CA SER A 951 -4.96 4.13 -4.94
C SER A 951 -4.04 3.57 -6.03
N GLY A 952 -3.64 4.39 -7.00
CA GLY A 952 -2.98 3.96 -8.24
C GLY A 952 -3.93 3.26 -9.24
N ILE A 953 -5.23 3.19 -8.94
CA ILE A 953 -6.25 2.65 -9.84
C ILE A 953 -6.58 3.74 -10.86
N THR A 954 -6.42 3.42 -12.15
CA THR A 954 -6.77 4.35 -13.23
C THR A 954 -8.03 3.90 -13.98
N PRO A 955 -8.85 4.87 -14.45
CA PRO A 955 -10.08 4.56 -15.19
C PRO A 955 -9.84 3.59 -16.35
N ILE A 956 -10.66 2.55 -16.41
CA ILE A 956 -10.70 1.59 -17.53
C ILE A 956 -11.71 2.04 -18.57
N ILE A 957 -11.32 1.96 -19.83
CA ILE A 957 -12.08 2.46 -20.98
C ILE A 957 -12.28 1.30 -21.95
N ASN A 958 -13.54 1.03 -22.29
CA ASN A 958 -13.86 0.11 -23.37
C ASN A 958 -13.68 0.85 -24.70
N THR A 959 -12.96 0.31 -25.67
CA THR A 959 -12.65 1.07 -26.90
C THR A 959 -12.56 0.20 -28.14
N GLY A 960 -12.90 0.79 -29.29
CA GLY A 960 -12.72 0.17 -30.59
C GLY A 960 -11.26 0.31 -31.03
N ILE A 961 -10.69 -0.72 -31.63
CA ILE A 961 -9.30 -0.69 -32.10
C ILE A 961 -9.29 -0.31 -33.58
N ALA A 962 -8.73 0.86 -33.90
CA ALA A 962 -8.49 1.30 -35.27
C ALA A 962 -7.17 0.75 -35.80
N HIS A 963 -7.06 0.51 -37.10
CA HIS A 963 -5.77 0.20 -37.72
C HIS A 963 -4.87 1.45 -37.73
N LYS A 964 -3.55 1.31 -37.52
CA LYS A 964 -2.62 2.47 -37.53
C LYS A 964 -2.46 3.15 -38.89
N GLU A 965 -2.66 2.40 -39.98
CA GLU A 965 -2.65 2.93 -41.34
C GLU A 965 -4.00 3.58 -41.69
N PRO A 966 -4.00 4.79 -42.30
CA PRO A 966 -5.21 5.45 -42.76
C PRO A 966 -5.97 4.60 -43.77
N GLY A 967 -7.30 4.71 -43.81
CA GLY A 967 -8.13 4.09 -44.84
C GLY A 967 -8.66 2.68 -44.53
N ILE A 968 -8.07 1.96 -43.57
CA ILE A 968 -8.40 0.55 -43.32
C ILE A 968 -9.65 0.38 -42.44
N GLY A 969 -9.74 1.12 -41.33
CA GLY A 969 -10.88 1.10 -40.44
C GLY A 969 -10.65 0.34 -39.12
N GLN A 970 -11.72 -0.20 -38.56
CA GLN A 970 -11.69 -0.96 -37.30
C GLN A 970 -11.11 -2.36 -37.50
N VAL A 971 -10.24 -2.79 -36.57
CA VAL A 971 -9.55 -4.08 -36.59
C VAL A 971 -9.70 -4.89 -35.32
N GLY A 972 -10.41 -4.35 -34.32
CA GLY A 972 -10.70 -5.05 -33.08
C GLY A 972 -11.51 -4.23 -32.09
N ALA A 973 -11.63 -4.76 -30.88
CA ALA A 973 -12.18 -4.08 -29.71
C ALA A 973 -11.44 -4.55 -28.46
N GLY A 974 -11.33 -3.69 -27.47
CA GLY A 974 -10.54 -3.97 -26.29
C GLY A 974 -10.80 -3.02 -25.14
N THR A 975 -9.93 -3.10 -24.15
CA THR A 975 -9.88 -2.19 -23.03
C THR A 975 -8.54 -1.46 -23.02
N VAL A 976 -8.54 -0.27 -22.41
CA VAL A 976 -7.33 0.52 -22.18
C VAL A 976 -7.51 1.29 -20.87
N ARG A 977 -6.41 1.50 -20.16
CA ARG A 977 -6.44 2.33 -18.95
C ARG A 977 -5.94 3.74 -19.24
N ALA A 978 -6.57 4.72 -18.60
CA ALA A 978 -6.08 6.09 -18.61
C ALA A 978 -4.67 6.16 -17.99
N PRO A 979 -3.72 6.91 -18.57
CA PRO A 979 -2.38 7.04 -18.01
C PRO A 979 -2.40 7.84 -16.69
N LEU A 980 -1.77 7.33 -15.62
CA LEU A 980 -1.76 7.98 -14.31
C LEU A 980 -1.18 9.41 -14.33
N ALA A 981 -0.16 9.64 -15.15
CA ALA A 981 0.60 10.88 -15.20
C ALA A 981 -0.24 12.13 -15.54
N CYS A 982 -1.36 12.00 -16.26
CA CYS A 982 -2.21 13.16 -16.53
C CYS A 982 -3.01 13.59 -15.28
N PHE A 983 -3.40 12.65 -14.42
CA PHE A 983 -4.02 12.94 -13.13
C PHE A 983 -3.01 13.59 -12.18
N GLU A 984 -1.78 13.07 -12.11
CA GLU A 984 -0.71 13.65 -11.27
C GLU A 984 -0.45 15.11 -11.62
N LYS A 985 -0.33 15.43 -12.92
CA LYS A 985 -0.18 16.81 -13.41
C LYS A 985 -1.36 17.69 -13.02
N ALA A 986 -2.58 17.17 -13.13
CA ALA A 986 -3.80 17.91 -12.75
C ALA A 986 -3.83 18.20 -11.24
N LEU A 987 -3.48 17.23 -10.41
CA LEU A 987 -3.47 17.39 -8.95
C LEU A 987 -2.36 18.36 -8.50
N LEU A 988 -1.17 18.27 -9.11
CA LEU A 988 -0.08 19.21 -8.85
C LEU A 988 -0.49 20.65 -9.17
N ALA A 989 -1.08 20.88 -10.34
CA ALA A 989 -1.54 22.21 -10.73
C ALA A 989 -2.67 22.72 -9.83
N TYR A 990 -3.55 21.84 -9.36
CA TYR A 990 -4.59 22.23 -8.40
C TYR A 990 -4.03 22.56 -7.01
N ALA A 991 -3.05 21.80 -6.53
CA ALA A 991 -2.33 22.10 -5.29
C ALA A 991 -1.61 23.46 -5.38
N ASP A 992 -0.97 23.74 -6.51
CA ASP A 992 -0.35 25.04 -6.78
C ASP A 992 -1.38 26.19 -6.77
N LYS A 993 -2.57 25.97 -7.37
CA LYS A 993 -3.68 26.94 -7.34
C LYS A 993 -4.15 27.25 -5.91
N LEU A 994 -4.12 26.26 -5.01
CA LEU A 994 -4.50 26.40 -3.61
C LEU A 994 -3.35 26.91 -2.72
N GLY A 995 -2.15 27.13 -3.27
CA GLY A 995 -0.98 27.59 -2.51
C GLY A 995 -0.35 26.53 -1.62
N ILE A 996 -0.59 25.24 -1.90
CA ILE A 996 0.01 24.13 -1.19
C ILE A 996 1.43 23.91 -1.72
N ALA A 997 2.40 24.57 -1.10
CA ALA A 997 3.81 24.38 -1.43
C ALA A 997 4.34 23.10 -0.76
N VAL A 998 4.95 22.23 -1.55
CA VAL A 998 5.54 20.99 -1.07
C VAL A 998 6.93 20.83 -1.66
N ASP A 999 7.93 21.04 -0.80
CA ASP A 999 9.35 20.78 -1.08
C ASP A 999 9.65 19.27 -1.15
#